data_AF-A0A8C9XK79-F1
#
_entry.id   AF-A0A8C9XK79-F1
#
_cell.length_a   1.000
_cell.length_b   1.000
_cell.length_c   1.000
_cell.angle_alpha   90.00
_cell.angle_beta   90.00
_cell.angle_gamma   90.00
#
_symmetry.space_group_name_H-M   'P 1'
#
loop_
_entity.id
_entity.type
_entity.pdbx_description
1 polymer ?
#
loop_
_entity_poly.entity_id
_entity_poly.type
_entity_poly.pdbx_seq_one_letter_code
_entity_poly.pdbx_strand_id
1 'polypeptide(L)'
;ITLSNEGTKVLPDDMKPVALLCIGCALIISSVLLLLKSIWKSCYKTSKLPRKSTIVLFFEFLVAMGAAILTIVAMPHLDIVTNVTILNGVAVLSALLQVITQCSAKERNRFLLPSIFAFILILLGYALFLYLYITKHPTDIKMIIWVGLAVGASFLVSFNWWENYLRLISKSSSSVFLKNLCKDLTKCQNMLNILTSLLRIAVTACVLGAFVPLDKMDWNIVTSIPSRETKIIAIIIGVQLISSALCHWFSLVACKMHALRRCFILPLYLASLAVMVLFIVPVIVYYQDYRTSLNGTAINFTADIGLLTGSAVSWWLGLLLATLHLWYLNMDRIQRTQDLFIRRLYEGAFIEQSLLLNTRFDILSKDRKNKVVDTLMVYLCATMWHETYDEMMNIIISIFRLDKYRPKTDQKYTDFTFETHIYFDDAFKDVKGNGRGRHLNIYAQHLVEILTEVYGIFTNIDDNFFNKKQQIPDQKIIRTPYGGRLVVIMPHGNIILVHFKDKELIRQKKRWSQVMYLYYLLGWKLMKKYYTRWQKGEDEAELRKLCMFLQKEKHNTYILALDGDTDFQPAAVMLLIDRLKMYPGVGAACGRIHPTGSGPAVWFQKFEYAVSHWLQKTAEHVIGCVLCSPGCFSLFRAAALMDDNVMKKYSTKSTEASQYIQYDQGEDRWLCTLLLKQGWRVEYNAAADAYTNAPEDFGELYNQRRRWGPSTMANVVDLLGSTSTISKRNRSMSKPFMLYQLFAIASSILAPATICLMIAGSFTFLFQMDASIALVLAVIPPIIYLVLCFKLKSETQIKIAGLLSIMYAFLMLVVTLSIIGSMVKENTILTPSSIFVIAISSIYIITAIMHPQEIQLIFHGLIYILAIPSAYLLLSIYSMVNMNNVSWGTRETKPAAGAVTPEPSTPQTRTQKGRYQVDTKKSLLQQKIGNDLRELRNKVTFAYFMLNALWLVATFTLQLSAAVSITIPILDFNLKPTGKNIQIDPIGFMFITGFATLVGIQFLTMFYHRIYTLIHYVAFLDTEPKEEKNEPKEAYLSGKKVLKLLLLLDLLL
;
A
#
# COMPACT_ATOMS: atom_id res chain seq x y z
N ILE A 1 37.83 27.02 16.06
CA ILE A 1 37.70 25.62 16.57
C ILE A 1 39.04 25.31 17.18
N THR A 2 39.17 25.43 18.49
CA THR A 2 40.33 25.01 19.29
C THR A 2 39.92 25.09 20.77
N LEU A 3 40.52 24.23 21.59
CA LEU A 3 40.48 24.34 23.05
C LEU A 3 41.05 25.72 23.41
N SER A 4 40.18 26.64 23.87
CA SER A 4 40.50 27.93 24.49
C SER A 4 41.53 28.82 23.75
N ASN A 5 41.10 29.61 22.74
CA ASN A 5 41.18 31.10 22.71
C ASN A 5 40.93 31.72 21.30
N GLU A 6 40.28 32.89 21.33
CA GLU A 6 40.22 34.05 20.40
C GLU A 6 39.83 33.91 18.91
N GLY A 7 39.83 32.71 18.30
CA GLY A 7 39.52 32.57 16.85
C GLY A 7 38.07 32.21 16.48
N THR A 8 37.22 31.87 17.45
CA THR A 8 35.82 31.48 17.20
C THR A 8 34.89 32.68 17.36
N LYS A 9 34.17 33.04 16.30
CA LYS A 9 33.01 33.92 16.43
C LYS A 9 31.96 33.23 17.29
N VAL A 10 31.85 33.66 18.55
CA VAL A 10 30.78 33.26 19.45
C VAL A 10 29.51 33.98 18.97
N LEU A 11 28.38 33.27 18.96
CA LEU A 11 27.08 33.89 18.71
C LEU A 11 26.88 35.04 19.71
N PRO A 12 26.51 36.25 19.25
CA PRO A 12 26.23 37.35 20.16
C PRO A 12 25.05 36.98 21.07
N ASP A 13 25.04 37.57 22.27
CA ASP A 13 24.20 37.12 23.39
C ASP A 13 22.69 37.19 23.09
N ASP A 14 22.29 38.08 22.18
CA ASP A 14 20.93 38.26 21.66
C ASP A 14 20.45 37.09 20.78
N MET A 15 21.37 36.38 20.10
CA MET A 15 21.05 35.28 19.18
C MET A 15 21.16 33.88 19.82
N LYS A 16 21.79 33.77 21.00
CA LYS A 16 21.89 32.50 21.75
C LYS A 16 20.53 31.86 22.06
N PRO A 17 19.48 32.60 22.47
CA PRO A 17 18.15 32.04 22.69
C PRO A 17 17.57 31.35 21.44
N VAL A 18 17.72 31.95 20.25
CA VAL A 18 17.23 31.39 18.98
C VAL A 18 17.92 30.06 18.68
N ALA A 19 19.24 29.99 18.84
CA ALA A 19 20.00 28.77 18.59
C ALA A 19 19.59 27.63 19.55
N LEU A 20 19.40 27.94 20.83
CA LEU A 20 18.93 26.96 21.83
C LEU A 20 17.50 26.49 21.55
N LEU A 21 16.60 27.38 21.12
CA LEU A 21 15.25 27.02 20.65
C LEU A 21 15.30 26.04 19.48
N CYS A 22 16.16 26.29 18.48
CA CYS A 22 16.33 25.39 17.34
C CYS A 22 16.91 24.02 17.74
N ILE A 23 17.86 23.97 18.69
CA ILE A 23 18.38 22.71 19.24
C ILE A 23 17.26 21.94 19.96
N GLY A 24 16.42 22.63 20.73
CA GLY A 24 15.22 22.05 21.34
C GLY A 24 14.29 21.42 20.31
N CYS A 25 14.04 22.09 19.18
CA CYS A 25 13.28 21.53 18.06
C CYS A 25 13.92 20.27 17.46
N ALA A 26 15.26 20.26 17.29
CA ALA A 26 16.00 19.10 16.80
C ALA A 26 15.92 17.89 17.75
N LEU A 27 15.81 18.13 19.06
CA LEU A 27 15.70 17.08 20.06
C LEU A 27 14.31 16.41 20.06
N ILE A 28 13.25 17.20 19.90
CA ILE A 28 11.87 16.69 19.94
C ILE A 28 11.35 16.16 18.61
N ILE A 29 12.00 16.44 17.47
CA ILE A 29 11.48 16.09 16.14
C ILE A 29 11.16 14.60 16.01
N SER A 30 12.01 13.72 16.52
CA SER A 30 11.79 12.28 16.44
C SER A 30 10.56 11.86 17.26
N SER A 31 10.32 12.55 18.39
CA SER A 31 9.12 12.38 19.22
C SER A 31 7.87 12.90 18.51
N VAL A 32 7.95 14.03 17.78
CA VAL A 32 6.85 14.54 16.97
C VAL A 32 6.52 13.56 15.83
N LEU A 33 7.52 13.08 15.10
CA LEU A 33 7.33 12.07 14.05
C LEU A 33 6.75 10.76 14.62
N LEU A 34 7.17 10.35 15.81
CA LEU A 34 6.64 9.17 16.50
C LEU A 34 5.21 9.36 16.95
N LEU A 35 4.87 10.55 17.45
CA LEU A 35 3.53 10.95 17.84
C LEU A 35 2.60 10.89 16.63
N LEU A 36 2.94 11.57 15.53
CA LEU A 36 2.15 11.57 14.29
C LEU A 36 1.93 10.15 13.76
N LYS A 37 3.01 9.35 13.67
CA LYS A 37 2.94 7.94 13.21
C LYS A 37 2.10 7.06 14.13
N SER A 38 2.12 7.31 15.43
CA SER A 38 1.38 6.52 16.42
C SER A 38 -0.09 6.93 16.51
N ILE A 39 -0.40 8.22 16.36
CA ILE A 39 -1.77 8.74 16.20
C ILE A 39 -2.38 8.15 14.95
N TRP A 40 -1.71 8.27 13.80
CA TRP A 40 -2.15 7.65 12.54
C TRP A 40 -2.47 6.16 12.76
N LYS A 41 -1.54 5.39 13.32
CA LYS A 41 -1.77 3.96 13.59
C LYS A 41 -2.89 3.71 14.59
N SER A 42 -3.13 4.60 15.56
CA SER A 42 -4.23 4.45 16.53
C SER A 42 -5.59 4.72 15.87
N CYS A 43 -5.67 5.68 14.95
CA CYS A 43 -6.86 5.96 14.14
C CYS A 43 -7.24 4.76 13.26
N TYR A 44 -6.24 4.06 12.69
CA TYR A 44 -6.48 2.94 11.78
C TYR A 44 -6.38 1.55 12.41
N LYS A 45 -5.83 1.39 13.62
CA LYS A 45 -5.68 0.09 14.30
C LYS A 45 -6.13 0.16 15.75
N THR A 46 -6.83 -0.89 16.20
CA THR A 46 -7.25 -1.03 17.60
C THR A 46 -6.04 -1.00 18.54
N SER A 47 -6.00 0.01 19.39
CA SER A 47 -4.93 0.23 20.38
C SER A 47 -5.55 0.19 21.77
N LYS A 48 -5.01 -0.64 22.67
CA LYS A 48 -5.48 -0.76 24.06
C LYS A 48 -4.72 0.21 24.96
N LEU A 49 -5.39 0.69 26.01
CA LEU A 49 -4.77 1.46 27.08
C LEU A 49 -3.89 0.54 27.95
N PRO A 50 -2.66 0.97 28.31
CA PRO A 50 -1.80 0.22 29.21
C PRO A 50 -2.36 0.22 30.65
N ARG A 51 -2.31 -0.93 31.32
CA ARG A 51 -2.72 -1.05 32.74
C ARG A 51 -1.71 -0.44 33.71
N LYS A 52 -0.42 -0.44 33.36
CA LYS A 52 0.69 0.05 34.20
C LYS A 52 1.67 0.90 33.37
N SER A 53 1.24 2.07 32.91
CA SER A 53 2.09 3.00 32.13
C SER A 53 3.20 3.66 32.97
N THR A 54 3.04 3.75 34.29
CA THR A 54 3.89 4.59 35.16
C THR A 54 5.38 4.26 35.08
N ILE A 55 5.76 2.98 35.03
CA ILE A 55 7.18 2.57 35.01
C ILE A 55 7.87 2.99 33.72
N VAL A 56 7.19 2.82 32.58
CA VAL A 56 7.73 3.23 31.28
C VAL A 56 7.85 4.74 31.25
N LEU A 57 6.80 5.46 31.67
CA LEU A 57 6.82 6.91 31.71
C LEU A 57 7.93 7.46 32.63
N PHE A 58 8.24 6.77 33.73
CA PHE A 58 9.35 7.13 34.60
C PHE A 58 10.71 7.06 33.89
N PHE A 59 11.03 5.94 33.22
CA PHE A 59 12.30 5.84 32.46
C PHE A 59 12.35 6.84 31.31
N GLU A 60 11.22 7.08 30.64
CA GLU A 60 11.13 8.05 29.55
C GLU A 60 11.29 9.49 30.03
N PHE A 61 10.80 9.81 31.23
CA PHE A 61 11.06 11.09 31.89
C PHE A 61 12.55 11.28 32.15
N LEU A 62 13.23 10.27 32.72
CA LEU A 62 14.67 10.33 32.99
C LEU A 62 15.48 10.53 31.70
N VAL A 63 15.12 9.80 30.63
CA VAL A 63 15.79 9.92 29.33
C VAL A 63 15.56 11.30 28.71
N ALA A 64 14.33 11.82 28.74
CA ALA A 64 14.02 13.15 28.21
C ALA A 64 14.76 14.24 28.97
N MET A 65 14.78 14.15 30.30
CA MET A 65 15.49 15.09 31.17
C MET A 65 17.00 15.03 30.94
N GLY A 66 17.58 13.82 30.87
CA GLY A 66 18.99 13.62 30.56
C GLY A 66 19.37 14.17 29.19
N ALA A 67 18.58 13.91 28.15
CA ALA A 67 18.85 14.40 26.80
C ALA A 67 18.80 15.94 26.74
N ALA A 68 17.79 16.56 27.38
CA ALA A 68 17.65 18.01 27.44
C ALA A 68 18.77 18.66 28.26
N ILE A 69 19.12 18.13 29.43
CA ILE A 69 20.23 18.65 30.25
C ILE A 69 21.56 18.51 29.49
N LEU A 70 21.82 17.37 28.86
CA LEU A 70 23.07 17.17 28.14
C LEU A 70 23.21 18.18 27.00
N THR A 71 22.19 18.31 26.15
CA THR A 71 22.28 19.09 24.91
C THR A 71 22.02 20.60 25.05
N ILE A 72 21.08 21.00 25.92
CA ILE A 72 20.67 22.40 26.08
C ILE A 72 21.44 23.07 27.21
N VAL A 73 21.78 22.34 28.27
CA VAL A 73 22.35 22.91 29.50
C VAL A 73 23.86 22.71 29.58
N ALA A 74 24.39 21.50 29.34
CA ALA A 74 25.81 21.21 29.50
C ALA A 74 26.66 21.47 28.25
N MET A 75 26.26 20.91 27.09
CA MET A 75 27.03 20.98 25.83
C MET A 75 27.37 22.40 25.35
N PRO A 76 26.54 23.45 25.51
CA PRO A 76 26.88 24.80 25.09
C PRO A 76 28.11 25.40 25.79
N HIS A 77 28.50 24.83 26.93
CA HIS A 77 29.65 25.26 27.73
C HIS A 77 30.90 24.40 27.51
N LEU A 78 30.79 23.34 26.72
CA LEU A 78 31.88 22.42 26.40
C LEU A 78 32.39 22.65 24.97
N ASP A 79 33.66 22.32 24.72
CA ASP A 79 34.21 22.40 23.37
C ASP A 79 33.65 21.30 22.44
N ILE A 80 33.77 21.51 21.13
CA ILE A 80 33.19 20.63 20.10
C ILE A 80 33.74 19.20 20.19
N VAL A 81 35.04 19.03 20.48
CA VAL A 81 35.67 17.70 20.56
C VAL A 81 35.11 16.97 21.78
N THR A 82 35.04 17.64 22.92
CA THR A 82 34.41 17.12 24.13
C THR A 82 32.94 16.75 23.92
N ASN A 83 32.17 17.60 23.24
CA ASN A 83 30.77 17.34 22.91
C ASN A 83 30.60 16.09 22.01
N VAL A 84 31.48 15.86 21.04
CA VAL A 84 31.40 14.68 20.18
C VAL A 84 31.78 13.41 20.95
N THR A 85 32.80 13.48 21.81
CA THR A 85 33.33 12.29 22.52
C THR A 85 32.35 11.74 23.55
N ILE A 86 31.70 12.61 24.33
CA ILE A 86 30.77 12.18 25.41
C ILE A 86 29.51 11.47 24.90
N LEU A 87 29.12 11.68 23.63
CA LEU A 87 27.97 11.03 23.01
C LEU A 87 28.09 9.50 23.02
N ASN A 88 29.30 8.95 22.92
CA ASN A 88 29.54 7.51 22.95
C ASN A 88 29.42 6.92 24.37
N GLY A 89 29.52 7.76 25.42
CA GLY A 89 29.35 7.35 26.82
C GLY A 89 27.94 6.87 27.17
N VAL A 90 26.91 7.22 26.38
CA VAL A 90 25.51 6.84 26.62
C VAL A 90 25.25 5.34 26.54
N ALA A 91 26.22 4.53 26.09
CA ALA A 91 26.07 3.08 25.99
C ALA A 91 26.22 2.34 27.34
N VAL A 92 26.60 3.02 28.43
CA VAL A 92 26.98 2.41 29.72
C VAL A 92 25.95 1.42 30.28
N LEU A 93 24.67 1.80 30.36
CA LEU A 93 23.62 0.92 30.88
C LEU A 93 23.30 -0.22 29.91
N SER A 94 23.40 0.02 28.59
CA SER A 94 23.19 -1.05 27.60
C SER A 94 24.27 -2.12 27.72
N ALA A 95 25.54 -1.73 27.89
CA ALA A 95 26.64 -2.66 28.14
C ALA A 95 26.42 -3.45 29.45
N LEU A 96 26.04 -2.79 30.54
CA LEU A 96 25.75 -3.44 31.83
C LEU A 96 24.59 -4.44 31.73
N LEU A 97 23.45 -4.03 31.14
CA LEU A 97 22.29 -4.90 30.97
C LEU A 97 22.59 -6.08 30.04
N GLN A 98 23.48 -5.91 29.06
CA GLN A 98 23.93 -6.98 28.19
C GLN A 98 24.73 -8.03 28.96
N VAL A 99 25.64 -7.62 29.84
CA VAL A 99 26.36 -8.54 30.76
C VAL A 99 25.36 -9.32 31.62
N ILE A 100 24.42 -8.64 32.27
CA ILE A 100 23.38 -9.28 33.10
C ILE A 100 22.55 -10.29 32.31
N THR A 101 22.16 -9.92 31.08
CA THR A 101 21.35 -10.78 30.20
C THR A 101 22.10 -12.04 29.78
N GLN A 102 23.40 -11.92 29.45
CA GLN A 102 24.24 -13.07 29.11
C GLN A 102 24.47 -13.98 30.33
N CYS A 103 24.76 -13.42 31.51
CA CYS A 103 24.92 -14.21 32.74
C CYS A 103 23.64 -14.96 33.13
N SER A 104 22.47 -14.38 32.84
CA SER A 104 21.17 -15.00 33.12
C SER A 104 20.75 -16.06 32.09
N ALA A 105 21.44 -16.15 30.94
CA ALA A 105 21.09 -17.04 29.85
C ALA A 105 21.86 -18.37 29.95
N LYS A 106 21.17 -19.47 30.33
CA LYS A 106 21.78 -20.79 30.60
C LYS A 106 22.55 -21.45 29.42
N GLU A 107 22.41 -20.98 28.18
CA GLU A 107 22.99 -21.63 26.98
C GLU A 107 23.89 -20.69 26.13
N ARG A 108 24.09 -19.41 26.50
CA ARG A 108 24.72 -18.42 25.59
C ARG A 108 25.77 -17.54 26.27
N ASN A 109 27.05 -17.88 26.05
CA ASN A 109 28.19 -17.10 26.56
C ASN A 109 29.08 -16.44 25.48
N ARG A 110 28.78 -16.61 24.17
CA ARG A 110 29.68 -16.12 23.09
C ARG A 110 29.91 -14.60 23.10
N PHE A 111 28.97 -13.81 23.63
CA PHE A 111 29.06 -12.36 23.68
C PHE A 111 29.26 -11.80 25.10
N LEU A 112 29.49 -12.66 26.10
CA LEU A 112 29.70 -12.22 27.48
C LEU A 112 31.01 -11.41 27.61
N LEU A 113 32.12 -11.97 27.12
CA LEU A 113 33.44 -11.34 27.23
C LEU A 113 33.51 -9.98 26.50
N PRO A 114 33.03 -9.83 25.25
CA PRO A 114 32.92 -8.51 24.61
C PRO A 114 32.08 -7.50 25.41
N SER A 115 31.00 -7.94 26.05
CA SER A 115 30.11 -7.06 26.83
C SER A 115 30.77 -6.57 28.13
N ILE A 116 31.57 -7.43 28.78
CA ILE A 116 32.37 -7.06 29.96
C ILE A 116 33.43 -6.03 29.57
N PHE A 117 34.20 -6.29 28.52
CA PHE A 117 35.20 -5.34 28.03
C PHE A 117 34.56 -4.00 27.60
N ALA A 118 33.40 -4.05 26.94
CA ALA A 118 32.64 -2.84 26.60
C ALA A 118 32.32 -1.99 27.83
N PHE A 119 31.80 -2.62 28.89
CA PHE A 119 31.45 -1.93 30.14
C PHE A 119 32.67 -1.31 30.82
N ILE A 120 33.78 -2.06 30.90
CA ILE A 120 35.05 -1.57 31.50
C ILE A 120 35.60 -0.38 30.71
N LEU A 121 35.64 -0.46 29.37
CA LEU A 121 36.14 0.62 28.52
C LEU A 121 35.27 1.88 28.60
N ILE A 122 33.96 1.73 28.71
CA ILE A 122 33.07 2.90 28.89
C ILE A 122 33.34 3.59 30.23
N LEU A 123 33.52 2.82 31.32
CA LEU A 123 33.88 3.37 32.62
C LEU A 123 35.27 4.01 32.63
N LEU A 124 36.24 3.39 31.95
CA LEU A 124 37.58 3.95 31.77
C LEU A 124 37.51 5.31 31.04
N GLY A 125 36.65 5.41 30.01
CA GLY A 125 36.41 6.68 29.31
C GLY A 125 35.90 7.78 30.25
N TYR A 126 34.92 7.48 31.10
CA TYR A 126 34.44 8.42 32.12
C TYR A 126 35.51 8.80 33.14
N ALA A 127 36.32 7.84 33.60
CA ALA A 127 37.40 8.08 34.56
C ALA A 127 38.48 9.01 33.98
N LEU A 128 38.93 8.74 32.76
CA LEU A 128 39.90 9.59 32.05
C LEU A 128 39.35 10.99 31.78
N PHE A 129 38.07 11.08 31.42
CA PHE A 129 37.39 12.35 31.17
C PHE A 129 37.27 13.22 32.43
N LEU A 130 36.83 12.63 33.55
CA LEU A 130 36.75 13.33 34.83
C LEU A 130 38.14 13.74 35.31
N TYR A 131 39.14 12.85 35.19
CA TYR A 131 40.52 13.16 35.55
C TYR A 131 41.05 14.37 34.79
N LEU A 132 40.87 14.41 33.46
CA LEU A 132 41.28 15.53 32.61
C LEU A 132 40.70 16.87 33.09
N TYR A 133 39.39 16.94 33.33
CA TYR A 133 38.76 18.22 33.69
C TYR A 133 39.03 18.66 35.13
N ILE A 134 39.25 17.71 36.04
CA ILE A 134 39.66 18.01 37.42
C ILE A 134 41.10 18.54 37.45
N THR A 135 42.03 17.96 36.66
CA THR A 135 43.44 18.39 36.65
C THR A 135 43.68 19.65 35.83
N LYS A 136 42.93 19.85 34.74
CA LYS A 136 43.10 20.99 33.84
C LYS A 136 42.58 22.31 34.43
N HIS A 137 41.49 22.28 35.20
CA HIS A 137 40.86 23.48 35.76
C HIS A 137 40.45 23.28 37.24
N PRO A 138 41.40 23.07 38.16
CA PRO A 138 41.09 22.72 39.56
C PRO A 138 40.35 23.82 40.34
N THR A 139 40.40 25.08 39.88
CA THR A 139 39.75 26.24 40.52
C THR A 139 38.47 26.70 39.82
N ASP A 140 38.10 26.14 38.67
CA ASP A 140 36.89 26.55 37.93
C ASP A 140 35.68 25.70 38.33
N ILE A 141 35.01 26.14 39.39
CA ILE A 141 33.80 25.49 39.93
C ILE A 141 32.69 25.39 38.87
N LYS A 142 32.59 26.36 37.94
CA LYS A 142 31.55 26.34 36.90
C LYS A 142 31.80 25.20 35.91
N MET A 143 33.04 25.05 35.46
CA MET A 143 33.40 23.98 34.52
C MET A 143 33.21 22.58 35.13
N ILE A 144 33.53 22.41 36.42
CA ILE A 144 33.29 21.16 37.15
C ILE A 144 31.79 20.82 37.19
N ILE A 145 30.92 21.82 37.42
CA ILE A 145 29.46 21.64 37.40
C ILE A 145 28.98 21.22 36.01
N TRP A 146 29.43 21.87 34.94
CA TRP A 146 29.02 21.52 33.57
C TRP A 146 29.45 20.11 33.17
N VAL A 147 30.68 19.72 33.51
CA VAL A 147 31.22 18.37 33.27
C VAL A 147 30.46 17.33 34.08
N GLY A 148 30.17 17.60 35.36
CA GLY A 148 29.37 16.72 36.22
C GLY A 148 27.94 16.54 35.70
N LEU A 149 27.31 17.63 35.25
CA LEU A 149 25.99 17.59 34.60
C LEU A 149 26.04 16.79 33.30
N ALA A 150 27.09 16.93 32.48
CA ALA A 150 27.23 16.18 31.23
C ALA A 150 27.37 14.66 31.47
N VAL A 151 28.19 14.26 32.45
CA VAL A 151 28.35 12.85 32.84
C VAL A 151 27.04 12.29 33.42
N GLY A 152 26.41 12.99 34.37
CA GLY A 152 25.13 12.57 34.94
C GLY A 152 24.02 12.47 33.89
N ALA A 153 23.94 13.44 32.99
CA ALA A 153 22.95 13.46 31.92
C ALA A 153 23.18 12.33 30.89
N SER A 154 24.44 12.04 30.52
CA SER A 154 24.78 10.92 29.63
C SER A 154 24.40 9.55 30.23
N PHE A 155 24.53 9.40 31.55
CA PHE A 155 24.03 8.22 32.26
C PHE A 155 22.50 8.13 32.22
N LEU A 156 21.78 9.23 32.42
CA LEU A 156 20.32 9.25 32.31
C LEU A 156 19.84 8.92 30.89
N VAL A 157 20.52 9.40 29.85
CA VAL A 157 20.22 9.06 28.44
C VAL A 157 20.39 7.55 28.17
N SER A 158 21.32 6.88 28.86
CA SER A 158 21.56 5.44 28.66
C SER A 158 20.36 4.53 28.96
N PHE A 159 19.38 5.04 29.74
CA PHE A 159 18.11 4.37 29.96
C PHE A 159 17.25 4.24 28.70
N ASN A 160 17.56 4.90 27.58
CA ASN A 160 16.71 4.89 26.38
C ASN A 160 16.46 3.49 25.79
N TRP A 161 17.42 2.56 25.95
CA TRP A 161 17.42 1.23 25.30
C TRP A 161 17.19 0.06 26.26
N TRP A 162 16.78 0.32 27.50
CA TRP A 162 16.54 -0.69 28.54
C TRP A 162 15.57 -1.83 28.12
N GLU A 163 14.56 -1.50 27.31
CA GLU A 163 13.55 -2.45 26.80
C GLU A 163 14.15 -3.60 25.98
N ASN A 164 15.30 -3.38 25.33
CA ASN A 164 15.99 -4.39 24.51
C ASN A 164 16.34 -5.64 25.33
N TYR A 165 16.85 -5.41 26.54
CA TYR A 165 17.39 -6.44 27.41
C TYR A 165 16.32 -7.00 28.37
N LEU A 166 15.39 -6.16 28.83
CA LEU A 166 14.33 -6.55 29.78
C LEU A 166 13.52 -7.75 29.30
N ARG A 167 13.21 -7.82 28.00
CA ARG A 167 12.39 -8.90 27.44
C ARG A 167 13.07 -10.26 27.55
N LEU A 168 14.38 -10.30 27.36
CA LEU A 168 15.18 -11.51 27.46
C LEU A 168 15.33 -11.94 28.93
N ILE A 169 15.62 -10.98 29.81
CA ILE A 169 15.66 -11.19 31.26
C ILE A 169 14.31 -11.73 31.76
N SER A 170 13.19 -11.21 31.25
CA SER A 170 11.86 -11.70 31.60
C SER A 170 11.59 -13.14 31.17
N LYS A 171 12.26 -13.63 30.12
CA LYS A 171 12.07 -15.01 29.63
C LYS A 171 12.78 -16.02 30.52
N SER A 172 13.97 -15.68 31.04
CA SER A 172 14.74 -16.51 31.98
C SER A 172 14.28 -16.33 33.43
N SER A 173 13.68 -15.19 33.79
CA SER A 173 13.21 -14.91 35.15
C SER A 173 11.93 -15.68 35.52
N SER A 174 11.83 -16.08 36.79
CA SER A 174 10.61 -16.62 37.41
C SER A 174 9.55 -15.55 37.68
N SER A 175 9.91 -14.26 37.63
CA SER A 175 9.01 -13.15 37.99
C SER A 175 7.80 -13.02 37.06
N VAL A 176 6.60 -13.19 37.64
CA VAL A 176 5.31 -12.98 36.96
C VAL A 176 5.12 -11.50 36.58
N PHE A 177 5.63 -10.59 37.40
CA PHE A 177 5.56 -9.15 37.18
C PHE A 177 6.25 -8.73 35.87
N LEU A 178 7.49 -9.17 35.66
CA LEU A 178 8.26 -8.87 34.43
C LEU A 178 7.59 -9.42 33.17
N LYS A 179 7.04 -10.63 33.25
CA LYS A 179 6.32 -11.28 32.14
C LYS A 179 5.05 -10.50 31.77
N ASN A 180 4.30 -10.03 32.76
CA ASN A 180 3.10 -9.22 32.53
C ASN A 180 3.45 -7.85 31.94
N LEU A 181 4.50 -7.18 32.46
CA LEU A 181 4.97 -5.90 31.92
C LEU A 181 5.37 -6.02 30.43
N CYS A 182 6.16 -7.04 30.06
CA CYS A 182 6.57 -7.27 28.67
C CYS A 182 5.39 -7.55 27.73
N LYS A 183 4.37 -8.27 28.23
CA LYS A 183 3.14 -8.58 27.48
C LYS A 183 2.31 -7.31 27.25
N ASP A 184 2.22 -6.44 28.25
CA ASP A 184 1.47 -5.17 28.16
C ASP A 184 2.18 -4.16 27.25
N LEU A 185 3.51 -4.05 27.33
CA LEU A 185 4.35 -3.24 26.41
C LEU A 185 4.09 -3.59 24.94
N THR A 186 4.04 -4.90 24.63
CA THR A 186 3.81 -5.38 23.26
C THR A 186 2.38 -5.08 22.77
N LYS A 187 1.38 -5.18 23.65
CA LYS A 187 -0.03 -4.95 23.30
C LYS A 187 -0.41 -3.48 23.19
N CYS A 188 0.18 -2.62 24.01
CA CYS A 188 -0.20 -1.21 24.16
C CYS A 188 0.78 -0.26 23.46
N GLN A 189 1.66 -0.78 22.60
CA GLN A 189 2.78 -0.06 22.02
C GLN A 189 2.40 1.27 21.34
N ASN A 190 1.27 1.34 20.62
CA ASN A 190 0.84 2.60 19.99
C ASN A 190 0.49 3.67 21.02
N MET A 191 -0.32 3.33 22.02
CA MET A 191 -0.72 4.26 23.09
C MET A 191 0.47 4.69 23.93
N LEU A 192 1.36 3.75 24.23
CA LEU A 192 2.59 4.03 24.96
C LEU A 192 3.49 5.01 24.20
N ASN A 193 3.66 4.83 22.89
CA ASN A 193 4.41 5.78 22.05
C ASN A 193 3.78 7.19 22.05
N ILE A 194 2.45 7.30 22.08
CA ILE A 194 1.77 8.60 22.18
C ILE A 194 2.10 9.28 23.51
N LEU A 195 1.88 8.58 24.64
CA LEU A 195 2.13 9.12 25.97
C LEU A 195 3.60 9.51 26.18
N THR A 196 4.52 8.65 25.74
CA THR A 196 5.97 8.88 25.86
C THR A 196 6.47 10.01 24.97
N SER A 197 5.91 10.16 23.76
CA SER A 197 6.24 11.28 22.88
C SER A 197 5.77 12.62 23.46
N LEU A 198 4.54 12.67 24.01
CA LEU A 198 4.02 13.86 24.68
C LEU A 198 4.85 14.23 25.91
N LEU A 199 5.23 13.23 26.71
CA LEU A 199 6.08 13.43 27.88
C LEU A 199 7.46 13.99 27.49
N ARG A 200 8.11 13.43 26.47
CA ARG A 200 9.40 13.92 25.97
C ARG A 200 9.33 15.37 25.50
N ILE A 201 8.27 15.71 24.75
CA ILE A 201 8.02 17.09 24.29
C ILE A 201 7.84 18.02 25.48
N ALA A 202 7.01 17.64 26.46
CA ALA A 202 6.75 18.46 27.64
C ALA A 202 8.00 18.68 28.50
N VAL A 203 8.76 17.61 28.79
CA VAL A 203 10.00 17.71 29.59
C VAL A 203 11.04 18.58 28.89
N THR A 204 11.23 18.41 27.58
CA THR A 204 12.19 19.23 26.82
C THR A 204 11.76 20.69 26.79
N ALA A 205 10.46 20.96 26.60
CA ALA A 205 9.92 22.32 26.64
C ALA A 205 10.07 22.98 28.02
N CYS A 206 9.88 22.23 29.12
CA CYS A 206 10.12 22.75 30.47
C CYS A 206 11.59 23.10 30.72
N VAL A 207 12.53 22.24 30.32
CA VAL A 207 13.98 22.52 30.45
C VAL A 207 14.36 23.74 29.60
N LEU A 208 13.86 23.79 28.37
CA LEU A 208 14.11 24.91 27.45
C LEU A 208 13.55 26.23 28.03
N GLY A 209 12.31 26.23 28.52
CA GLY A 209 11.69 27.42 29.11
C GLY A 209 12.31 27.86 30.44
N ALA A 210 12.91 26.94 31.20
CA ALA A 210 13.62 27.27 32.43
C ALA A 210 15.03 27.82 32.17
N PHE A 211 15.69 27.41 31.08
CA PHE A 211 17.07 27.77 30.78
C PHE A 211 17.22 28.93 29.78
N VAL A 212 16.24 29.12 28.90
CA VAL A 212 16.23 30.21 27.92
C VAL A 212 15.43 31.39 28.48
N PRO A 213 16.04 32.57 28.73
CA PRO A 213 15.32 33.76 29.19
C PRO A 213 14.47 34.34 28.05
N LEU A 214 13.20 33.92 27.98
CA LEU A 214 12.24 34.32 26.94
C LEU A 214 11.63 35.71 27.17
N ASP A 215 11.81 36.29 28.36
CA ASP A 215 11.24 37.57 28.80
C ASP A 215 11.87 38.81 28.12
N LYS A 216 13.08 38.67 27.57
CA LYS A 216 13.84 39.76 26.92
C LYS A 216 13.88 39.68 25.39
N MET A 217 13.06 38.82 24.79
CA MET A 217 13.17 38.49 23.36
C MET A 217 12.12 39.22 22.52
N ASP A 218 12.55 39.95 21.48
CA ASP A 218 11.65 40.46 20.44
C ASP A 218 11.27 39.32 19.50
N TRP A 219 10.03 38.84 19.62
CA TRP A 219 9.50 37.74 18.79
C TRP A 219 9.49 38.06 17.29
N ASN A 220 9.62 39.33 16.90
CA ASN A 220 9.80 39.70 15.49
C ASN A 220 11.09 39.14 14.89
N ILE A 221 12.13 38.89 15.69
CA ILE A 221 13.42 38.32 15.23
C ILE A 221 13.28 36.83 14.84
N VAL A 222 12.28 36.13 15.40
CA VAL A 222 11.99 34.72 15.09
C VAL A 222 11.08 34.58 13.87
N THR A 223 10.15 35.52 13.68
CA THR A 223 9.16 35.50 12.58
C THR A 223 9.65 36.20 11.31
N SER A 224 10.52 37.21 11.43
CA SER A 224 11.29 37.74 10.31
C SER A 224 12.59 36.93 10.20
N ILE A 225 13.06 36.62 8.99
CA ILE A 225 14.42 36.04 8.80
C ILE A 225 15.37 37.12 8.24
N PRO A 226 15.89 38.08 9.04
CA PRO A 226 16.88 39.03 8.55
C PRO A 226 18.14 39.01 9.42
N SER A 227 19.02 38.03 9.21
CA SER A 227 20.46 38.12 9.50
C SER A 227 21.19 36.95 8.80
N ARG A 228 22.49 37.10 8.49
CA ARG A 228 23.31 36.02 7.90
C ARG A 228 23.46 34.84 8.85
N GLU A 229 23.51 35.11 10.16
CA GLU A 229 23.78 34.14 11.22
C GLU A 229 22.55 33.27 11.53
N THR A 230 21.36 33.86 11.61
CA THR A 230 20.10 33.12 11.80
C THR A 230 19.82 32.19 10.62
N LYS A 231 20.16 32.60 9.39
CA LYS A 231 20.11 31.71 8.22
C LYS A 231 21.05 30.52 8.34
N ILE A 232 22.29 30.74 8.80
CA ILE A 232 23.26 29.64 9.01
C ILE A 232 22.74 28.67 10.07
N ILE A 233 22.21 29.16 11.19
CA ILE A 233 21.62 28.32 12.25
C ILE A 233 20.45 27.51 11.68
N ALA A 234 19.51 28.16 10.99
CA ALA A 234 18.35 27.49 10.41
C ALA A 234 18.75 26.42 9.37
N ILE A 235 19.75 26.69 8.53
CA ILE A 235 20.28 25.73 7.55
C ILE A 235 20.93 24.53 8.26
N ILE A 236 21.79 24.76 9.27
CA ILE A 236 22.45 23.66 10.01
C ILE A 236 21.42 22.76 10.67
N ILE A 237 20.41 23.36 11.31
CA ILE A 237 19.34 22.61 11.98
C ILE A 237 18.50 21.87 10.93
N GLY A 238 18.15 22.52 9.81
CA GLY A 238 17.47 21.88 8.68
C GLY A 238 18.26 20.66 8.16
N VAL A 239 19.56 20.81 7.97
CA VAL A 239 20.47 19.72 7.56
C VAL A 239 20.48 18.60 8.60
N GLN A 240 20.55 18.89 9.90
CA GLN A 240 20.50 17.87 10.95
C GLN A 240 19.15 17.13 10.98
N LEU A 241 18.04 17.85 10.84
CA LEU A 241 16.69 17.28 10.81
C LEU A 241 16.52 16.33 9.61
N ILE A 242 16.92 16.77 8.42
CA ILE A 242 16.80 15.99 7.18
C ILE A 242 17.77 14.80 7.20
N SER A 243 19.04 15.02 7.51
CA SER A 243 20.07 13.96 7.51
C SER A 243 19.79 12.88 8.55
N SER A 244 19.30 13.23 9.75
CA SER A 244 18.92 12.22 10.76
C SER A 244 17.71 11.39 10.33
N ALA A 245 16.71 12.01 9.68
CA ALA A 245 15.56 11.32 9.13
C ALA A 245 15.96 10.38 7.98
N LEU A 246 16.81 10.87 7.06
CA LEU A 246 17.36 10.08 5.95
C LEU A 246 18.22 8.92 6.46
N CYS A 247 19.09 9.14 7.44
CA CYS A 247 19.92 8.10 8.04
C CYS A 247 19.07 6.95 8.61
N HIS A 248 18.01 7.27 9.35
CA HIS A 248 17.05 6.26 9.82
C HIS A 248 16.36 5.52 8.65
N TRP A 249 15.96 6.25 7.61
CA TRP A 249 15.32 5.67 6.43
C TRP A 249 16.25 4.72 5.66
N PHE A 250 17.47 5.15 5.33
CA PHE A 250 18.46 4.32 4.65
C PHE A 250 18.85 3.10 5.50
N SER A 251 18.94 3.27 6.82
CA SER A 251 19.13 2.16 7.75
C SER A 251 18.02 1.11 7.64
N LEU A 252 16.76 1.54 7.52
CA LEU A 252 15.63 0.62 7.32
C LEU A 252 15.68 -0.10 5.98
N VAL A 253 16.09 0.60 4.92
CA VAL A 253 16.24 0.05 3.57
C VAL A 253 17.35 -1.00 3.56
N ALA A 254 18.54 -0.66 4.06
CA ALA A 254 19.69 -1.56 4.16
C ALA A 254 19.34 -2.87 4.88
N CYS A 255 18.59 -2.77 5.98
CA CYS A 255 18.14 -3.94 6.72
C CYS A 255 17.15 -4.81 5.95
N LYS A 256 16.20 -4.21 5.22
CA LYS A 256 15.22 -4.96 4.41
C LYS A 256 15.84 -5.64 3.18
N MET A 257 16.90 -5.05 2.64
CA MET A 257 17.69 -5.54 1.51
C MET A 257 18.76 -6.57 1.90
N HIS A 258 18.82 -7.00 3.17
CA HIS A 258 19.84 -7.93 3.65
C HIS A 258 21.30 -7.41 3.46
N ALA A 259 21.46 -6.08 3.39
CA ALA A 259 22.74 -5.37 3.24
C ALA A 259 23.25 -4.77 4.57
N LEU A 260 22.80 -5.34 5.70
CA LEU A 260 23.02 -4.84 7.07
C LEU A 260 24.50 -4.54 7.36
N ARG A 261 25.43 -5.43 7.02
CA ARG A 261 26.85 -5.27 7.37
C ARG A 261 27.49 -4.08 6.65
N ARG A 262 27.26 -3.97 5.34
CA ARG A 262 27.93 -2.99 4.47
C ARG A 262 27.27 -1.61 4.48
N CYS A 263 25.94 -1.57 4.57
CA CYS A 263 25.17 -0.33 4.39
C CYS A 263 24.55 0.20 5.68
N PHE A 264 24.65 -0.52 6.80
CA PHE A 264 24.13 -0.08 8.10
C PHE A 264 25.21 -0.09 9.19
N ILE A 265 25.82 -1.24 9.47
CA ILE A 265 26.77 -1.36 10.59
C ILE A 265 28.06 -0.59 10.31
N LEU A 266 28.71 -0.87 9.17
CA LEU A 266 30.01 -0.26 8.85
C LEU A 266 29.96 1.28 8.76
N PRO A 267 29.00 1.91 8.07
CA PRO A 267 28.91 3.37 8.02
C PRO A 267 28.68 3.99 9.40
N LEU A 268 27.85 3.38 10.26
CA LEU A 268 27.60 3.89 11.60
C LEU A 268 28.85 3.79 12.48
N TYR A 269 29.59 2.68 12.45
CA TYR A 269 30.84 2.52 13.19
C TYR A 269 31.92 3.53 12.79
N LEU A 270 31.95 3.91 11.52
CA LEU A 270 32.92 4.86 10.98
C LEU A 270 32.48 6.32 11.13
N ALA A 271 31.20 6.60 11.41
CA ALA A 271 30.66 7.96 11.49
C ALA A 271 31.33 8.76 12.62
N SER A 272 31.28 8.29 13.86
CA SER A 272 31.98 8.91 15.00
C SER A 272 33.47 9.09 14.74
N LEU A 273 34.14 8.09 14.14
CA LEU A 273 35.57 8.16 13.86
C LEU A 273 35.88 9.24 12.81
N ALA A 274 35.12 9.29 11.72
CA ALA A 274 35.28 10.28 10.66
C ALA A 274 35.05 11.70 11.18
N VAL A 275 34.02 11.91 12.01
CA VAL A 275 33.74 13.20 12.65
C VAL A 275 34.90 13.61 13.55
N MET A 276 35.41 12.70 14.38
CA MET A 276 36.56 12.99 15.23
C MET A 276 37.81 13.36 14.43
N VAL A 277 38.15 12.61 13.38
CA VAL A 277 39.30 12.92 12.52
C VAL A 277 39.14 14.30 11.86
N LEU A 278 37.94 14.60 11.36
CA LEU A 278 37.65 15.87 10.67
C LEU A 278 37.76 17.09 11.60
N PHE A 279 37.46 16.94 12.89
CA PHE A 279 37.59 18.02 13.87
C PHE A 279 38.96 18.08 14.56
N ILE A 280 39.61 16.94 14.79
CA ILE A 280 40.89 16.87 15.53
C ILE A 280 42.08 17.19 14.62
N VAL A 281 42.10 16.73 13.36
CA VAL A 281 43.23 16.96 12.45
C VAL A 281 43.50 18.45 12.19
N PRO A 282 42.49 19.30 11.89
CA PRO A 282 42.71 20.74 11.74
C PRO A 282 43.24 21.41 13.01
N VAL A 283 42.82 20.93 14.18
CA VAL A 283 43.30 21.44 15.48
C VAL A 283 44.76 21.08 15.70
N ILE A 284 45.16 19.84 15.37
CA ILE A 284 46.56 19.40 15.46
C ILE A 284 47.44 20.18 14.48
N VAL A 285 47.00 20.34 13.23
CA VAL A 285 47.74 21.08 12.18
C VAL A 285 47.88 22.55 12.55
N TYR A 286 46.80 23.20 12.97
CA TYR A 286 46.83 24.60 13.40
C TYR A 286 47.71 24.80 14.64
N TYR A 287 47.67 23.86 15.60
CA TYR A 287 48.56 23.90 16.75
C TYR A 287 50.03 23.66 16.37
N GLN A 288 50.31 22.79 15.41
CA GLN A 288 51.67 22.61 14.88
C GLN A 288 52.20 23.90 14.25
N ASP A 289 51.40 24.58 13.43
CA ASP A 289 51.74 25.89 12.85
C ASP A 289 51.96 26.97 13.92
N TYR A 290 51.09 27.03 14.93
CA TYR A 290 51.20 27.95 16.06
C TYR A 290 52.44 27.68 16.92
N ARG A 291 52.77 26.40 17.15
CA ARG A 291 53.94 25.95 17.92
C ARG A 291 55.26 26.33 17.24
N THR A 292 55.32 26.37 15.91
CA THR A 292 56.49 26.88 15.17
C THR A 292 56.71 28.39 15.35
N SER A 293 55.70 29.14 15.83
CA SER A 293 55.79 30.60 16.03
C SER A 293 56.17 31.04 17.46
N LEU A 294 56.04 30.18 18.47
CA LEU A 294 56.34 30.49 19.88
C LEU A 294 57.30 29.47 20.52
N ASN A 295 58.52 29.91 20.83
CA ASN A 295 59.47 29.16 21.65
C ASN A 295 59.06 29.22 23.13
N GLY A 296 58.39 28.16 23.61
CA GLY A 296 58.38 27.80 25.03
C GLY A 296 57.01 27.52 25.65
N THR A 297 56.98 26.51 26.54
CA THR A 297 55.87 26.04 27.41
C THR A 297 54.80 25.14 26.77
N ALA A 298 55.19 23.94 26.30
CA ALA A 298 54.32 23.02 25.54
C ALA A 298 54.15 21.60 26.14
N ILE A 299 54.41 21.37 27.44
CA ILE A 299 54.39 20.01 28.03
C ILE A 299 52.96 19.54 28.38
N ASN A 300 52.03 20.44 28.76
CA ASN A 300 50.67 20.05 29.16
C ASN A 300 49.70 19.82 27.99
N PHE A 301 49.88 20.50 26.86
CA PHE A 301 48.95 20.39 25.72
C PHE A 301 48.93 19.00 25.08
N THR A 302 50.08 18.34 24.97
CA THR A 302 50.19 16.97 24.46
C THR A 302 49.57 15.95 25.41
N ALA A 303 49.67 16.17 26.72
CA ALA A 303 49.05 15.30 27.73
C ALA A 303 47.52 15.46 27.76
N ASP A 304 47.01 16.69 27.67
CA ASP A 304 45.58 16.99 27.64
C ASP A 304 44.88 16.40 26.40
N ILE A 305 45.50 16.55 25.22
CA ILE A 305 45.00 15.92 23.98
C ILE A 305 45.10 14.39 24.08
N GLY A 306 46.18 13.86 24.67
CA GLY A 306 46.34 12.41 24.89
C GLY A 306 45.25 11.81 25.77
N LEU A 307 44.88 12.50 26.85
CA LEU A 307 43.80 12.10 27.76
C LEU A 307 42.41 12.21 27.10
N LEU A 308 42.15 13.27 26.34
CA LEU A 308 40.88 13.45 25.62
C LEU A 308 40.73 12.45 24.46
N THR A 309 41.80 12.17 23.72
CA THR A 309 41.80 11.13 22.68
C THR A 309 41.70 9.74 23.29
N GLY A 310 42.32 9.50 24.45
CA GLY A 310 42.18 8.26 25.21
C GLY A 310 40.74 7.99 25.67
N SER A 311 40.05 8.99 26.24
CA SER A 311 38.64 8.86 26.63
C SER A 311 37.73 8.63 25.42
N ALA A 312 37.97 9.34 24.32
CA ALA A 312 37.26 9.19 23.06
C ALA A 312 37.36 7.78 22.45
N VAL A 313 38.58 7.25 22.35
CA VAL A 313 38.85 5.90 21.84
C VAL A 313 38.23 4.85 22.76
N SER A 314 38.32 5.05 24.07
CA SER A 314 37.74 4.13 25.06
C SER A 314 36.22 4.05 24.92
N TRP A 315 35.53 5.18 24.79
CA TRP A 315 34.07 5.19 24.56
C TRP A 315 33.68 4.62 23.20
N TRP A 316 34.41 4.94 22.13
CA TRP A 316 34.13 4.39 20.79
C TRP A 316 34.33 2.87 20.74
N LEU A 317 35.45 2.35 21.27
CA LEU A 317 35.70 0.92 21.34
C LEU A 317 34.69 0.21 22.26
N GLY A 318 34.28 0.87 23.34
CA GLY A 318 33.20 0.41 24.21
C GLY A 318 31.87 0.25 23.47
N LEU A 319 31.47 1.24 22.68
CA LEU A 319 30.25 1.19 21.85
C LEU A 319 30.32 0.08 20.79
N LEU A 320 31.47 -0.08 20.12
CA LEU A 320 31.69 -1.15 19.15
C LEU A 320 31.52 -2.53 19.78
N LEU A 321 32.16 -2.77 20.93
CA LEU A 321 32.10 -4.06 21.61
C LEU A 321 30.70 -4.36 22.15
N ALA A 322 29.99 -3.34 22.67
CA ALA A 322 28.59 -3.50 23.08
C ALA A 322 27.70 -3.94 21.90
N THR A 323 27.96 -3.39 20.70
CA THR A 323 27.15 -3.61 19.50
C THR A 323 27.68 -4.68 18.55
N LEU A 324 28.81 -5.34 18.88
CA LEU A 324 29.47 -6.34 18.04
C LEU A 324 28.56 -7.51 17.63
N HIS A 325 27.59 -7.84 18.47
CA HIS A 325 26.59 -8.87 18.21
C HIS A 325 25.79 -8.61 16.92
N LEU A 326 25.66 -7.36 16.48
CA LEU A 326 24.96 -6.98 15.25
C LEU A 326 25.61 -7.55 14.00
N TRP A 327 26.93 -7.70 14.00
CA TRP A 327 27.68 -8.25 12.86
C TRP A 327 27.27 -9.69 12.52
N TYR A 328 26.82 -10.43 13.53
CA TYR A 328 26.42 -11.84 13.45
C TYR A 328 24.92 -12.04 13.24
N LEU A 329 24.13 -10.96 13.06
CA LEU A 329 22.70 -11.07 12.78
C LEU A 329 22.43 -11.69 11.40
N ASN A 330 21.58 -12.72 11.37
CA ASN A 330 20.99 -13.27 10.16
C ASN A 330 19.50 -12.89 10.14
N MET A 331 19.13 -11.99 9.24
CA MET A 331 17.78 -11.48 9.10
C MET A 331 17.03 -12.21 7.98
N ASP A 332 15.71 -12.35 8.12
CA ASP A 332 14.87 -12.75 6.99
C ASP A 332 14.67 -11.54 6.05
N ARG A 333 14.49 -11.78 4.75
CA ARG A 333 14.28 -10.69 3.78
C ARG A 333 12.99 -9.94 4.07
N ILE A 334 12.99 -8.62 3.90
CA ILE A 334 11.81 -7.75 4.13
C ILE A 334 11.24 -7.93 5.56
N GLN A 335 12.10 -8.23 6.53
CA GLN A 335 11.70 -8.31 7.93
C GLN A 335 11.08 -6.98 8.39
N ARG A 336 10.00 -7.06 9.17
CA ARG A 336 9.27 -5.85 9.57
C ARG A 336 10.18 -5.02 10.48
N THR A 337 10.12 -3.69 10.34
CA THR A 337 10.85 -2.75 11.19
C THR A 337 10.67 -3.02 12.69
N GLN A 338 9.45 -3.37 13.10
CA GLN A 338 9.12 -3.70 14.49
C GLN A 338 9.77 -5.01 14.99
N ASP A 339 10.22 -5.87 14.08
CA ASP A 339 10.91 -7.12 14.39
C ASP A 339 12.43 -6.91 14.40
N LEU A 340 12.90 -5.76 13.90
CA LEU A 340 14.32 -5.38 13.85
C LEU A 340 14.70 -4.41 14.99
N PHE A 341 13.91 -3.36 15.21
CA PHE A 341 14.14 -2.35 16.24
C PHE A 341 13.13 -2.50 17.39
N ILE A 342 13.52 -2.20 18.63
CA ILE A 342 12.58 -2.15 19.76
C ILE A 342 11.67 -0.94 19.61
N ARG A 343 12.29 0.24 19.54
CA ARG A 343 11.64 1.53 19.34
C ARG A 343 11.49 1.76 17.84
N ARG A 344 10.42 2.46 17.46
CA ARG A 344 10.03 2.63 16.05
C ARG A 344 10.77 3.71 15.30
N LEU A 345 11.43 4.61 16.02
CA LEU A 345 12.15 5.78 15.53
C LEU A 345 13.45 5.92 16.32
N TYR A 346 14.24 6.92 15.94
CA TYR A 346 15.56 7.23 16.46
C TYR A 346 15.52 8.38 17.49
N GLU A 347 16.66 8.68 18.08
CA GLU A 347 16.88 9.87 18.92
C GLU A 347 17.59 10.94 18.10
N GLY A 348 17.02 12.14 17.99
CA GLY A 348 17.50 13.18 17.06
C GLY A 348 18.95 13.60 17.29
N ALA A 349 19.33 13.76 18.57
CA ALA A 349 20.67 14.16 18.98
C ALA A 349 21.70 13.01 19.00
N PHE A 350 21.26 11.75 18.98
CA PHE A 350 22.11 10.56 19.17
C PHE A 350 21.85 9.53 18.08
N ILE A 351 21.84 9.94 16.80
CA ILE A 351 21.39 9.08 15.69
C ILE A 351 22.18 7.76 15.60
N GLU A 352 23.50 7.81 15.72
CA GLU A 352 24.38 6.63 15.62
C GLU A 352 24.13 5.65 16.76
N GLN A 353 24.25 6.12 18.00
CA GLN A 353 24.05 5.31 19.21
C GLN A 353 22.61 4.80 19.27
N SER A 354 21.64 5.63 18.86
CA SER A 354 20.23 5.26 18.79
C SER A 354 19.98 4.12 17.83
N LEU A 355 20.50 4.16 16.60
CA LEU A 355 20.26 3.10 15.63
C LEU A 355 20.94 1.78 16.02
N LEU A 356 22.18 1.84 16.51
CA LEU A 356 22.93 0.65 16.92
C LEU A 356 22.29 -0.03 18.15
N LEU A 357 22.08 0.72 19.25
CA LEU A 357 21.59 0.17 20.52
C LEU A 357 20.09 -0.18 20.50
N ASN A 358 19.32 0.43 19.59
CA ASN A 358 17.90 0.11 19.40
C ASN A 358 17.65 -1.16 18.56
N THR A 359 18.69 -1.71 17.93
CA THR A 359 18.56 -2.98 17.19
C THR A 359 18.39 -4.13 18.17
N ARG A 360 17.41 -5.01 17.92
CA ARG A 360 17.03 -6.04 18.88
C ARG A 360 18.11 -7.10 19.08
N PHE A 361 18.46 -7.31 20.34
CA PHE A 361 19.38 -8.35 20.76
C PHE A 361 18.76 -9.77 20.67
N ASP A 362 17.42 -9.88 20.70
CA ASP A 362 16.68 -11.16 20.69
C ASP A 362 16.63 -11.88 19.33
N ILE A 363 16.96 -11.21 18.22
CA ILE A 363 16.86 -11.76 16.86
C ILE A 363 17.74 -13.02 16.69
N LEU A 364 18.85 -13.10 17.43
CA LEU A 364 19.70 -14.28 17.46
C LEU A 364 19.01 -15.49 18.12
N SER A 365 17.98 -15.31 18.96
CA SER A 365 17.32 -16.39 19.75
C SER A 365 16.34 -17.26 18.96
N LYS A 366 16.03 -16.94 17.71
CA LYS A 366 15.41 -17.92 16.83
C LYS A 366 16.52 -18.82 16.32
N ASP A 367 16.75 -19.92 17.04
CA ASP A 367 17.34 -21.10 16.43
C ASP A 367 16.58 -21.37 15.14
N ARG A 368 17.21 -21.13 13.97
CA ARG A 368 16.82 -21.77 12.71
C ARG A 368 17.18 -23.27 12.82
N LYS A 369 16.66 -23.97 13.83
CA LYS A 369 16.60 -25.42 13.81
C LYS A 369 15.61 -25.79 12.71
N ASN A 370 16.14 -26.28 11.59
CA ASN A 370 15.45 -27.00 10.53
C ASN A 370 13.96 -26.68 10.40
N LYS A 371 13.62 -25.46 9.98
CA LYS A 371 12.29 -25.20 9.47
C LYS A 371 12.22 -25.91 8.12
N VAL A 372 11.66 -27.12 8.11
CA VAL A 372 11.24 -27.79 6.89
C VAL A 372 10.42 -26.76 6.10
N VAL A 373 10.91 -26.37 4.92
CA VAL A 373 10.20 -25.42 4.06
C VAL A 373 8.95 -26.15 3.59
N ASP A 374 7.80 -25.80 4.15
CA ASP A 374 6.54 -26.41 3.72
C ASP A 374 6.27 -26.00 2.27
N THR A 375 6.20 -26.99 1.39
CA THR A 375 5.85 -26.80 -0.02
C THR A 375 4.45 -26.20 -0.11
N LEU A 376 4.32 -25.05 -0.77
CA LEU A 376 3.01 -24.46 -1.06
C LEU A 376 2.33 -25.17 -2.23
N MET A 377 1.01 -25.06 -2.30
CA MET A 377 0.19 -25.48 -3.44
C MET A 377 -0.52 -24.28 -4.06
N VAL A 378 -0.40 -24.08 -5.37
CA VAL A 378 -1.07 -23.00 -6.10
C VAL A 378 -1.95 -23.58 -7.21
N TYR A 379 -3.25 -23.30 -7.17
CA TYR A 379 -4.16 -23.66 -8.24
C TYR A 379 -4.42 -22.45 -9.14
N LEU A 380 -3.98 -22.50 -10.39
CA LEU A 380 -4.33 -21.48 -11.39
C LEU A 380 -5.73 -21.81 -11.92
N CYS A 381 -6.68 -20.90 -11.79
CA CYS A 381 -8.08 -21.12 -12.15
C CYS A 381 -8.51 -20.05 -13.15
N ALA A 382 -8.56 -20.43 -14.43
CA ALA A 382 -9.06 -19.56 -15.50
C ALA A 382 -10.54 -19.87 -15.78
N THR A 383 -11.35 -18.84 -15.97
CA THR A 383 -12.72 -18.99 -16.48
C THR A 383 -12.81 -18.43 -17.89
N MET A 384 -13.35 -19.24 -18.80
CA MET A 384 -13.45 -18.92 -20.22
C MET A 384 -14.90 -19.03 -20.71
N TRP A 385 -15.33 -18.07 -21.52
CA TRP A 385 -16.57 -18.08 -22.28
C TRP A 385 -16.45 -17.31 -23.61
N HIS A 386 -16.36 -18.05 -24.72
CA HIS A 386 -16.31 -17.51 -26.08
C HIS A 386 -15.20 -16.46 -26.29
N GLU A 387 -14.03 -16.67 -25.71
CA GLU A 387 -12.81 -15.92 -25.99
C GLU A 387 -12.37 -16.07 -27.45
N THR A 388 -11.71 -15.05 -27.98
CA THR A 388 -11.07 -15.12 -29.30
C THR A 388 -9.87 -16.07 -29.26
N TYR A 389 -9.41 -16.47 -30.44
CA TYR A 389 -8.23 -17.33 -30.56
C TYR A 389 -7.00 -16.68 -29.90
N ASP A 390 -6.76 -15.39 -30.18
CA ASP A 390 -5.62 -14.64 -29.63
C ASP A 390 -5.72 -14.44 -28.11
N GLU A 391 -6.92 -14.18 -27.59
CA GLU A 391 -7.18 -14.09 -26.14
C GLU A 391 -6.75 -15.37 -25.42
N MET A 392 -7.25 -16.52 -25.92
CA MET A 392 -6.90 -17.83 -25.35
C MET A 392 -5.42 -18.17 -25.54
N MET A 393 -4.81 -17.80 -26.66
CA MET A 393 -3.39 -18.02 -26.92
C MET A 393 -2.52 -17.35 -25.85
N ASN A 394 -2.79 -16.08 -25.53
CA ASN A 394 -2.01 -15.31 -24.57
C ASN A 394 -1.94 -15.98 -23.19
N ILE A 395 -3.09 -16.38 -22.64
CA ILE A 395 -3.13 -17.02 -21.31
C ILE A 395 -2.45 -18.39 -21.31
N ILE A 396 -2.61 -19.19 -22.37
CA ILE A 396 -1.93 -20.49 -22.47
C ILE A 396 -0.41 -20.28 -22.51
N ILE A 397 0.09 -19.31 -23.27
CA ILE A 397 1.52 -18.95 -23.28
C ILE A 397 1.99 -18.50 -21.89
N SER A 398 1.21 -17.74 -21.13
CA SER A 398 1.56 -17.38 -19.73
C SER A 398 1.69 -18.60 -18.82
N ILE A 399 0.78 -19.57 -18.96
CA ILE A 399 0.82 -20.82 -18.19
C ILE A 399 2.07 -21.65 -18.53
N PHE A 400 2.41 -21.78 -19.81
CA PHE A 400 3.62 -22.50 -20.25
C PHE A 400 4.93 -21.78 -19.86
N ARG A 401 4.94 -20.44 -19.87
CA ARG A 401 6.05 -19.65 -19.29
C ARG A 401 6.27 -19.98 -17.81
N LEU A 402 5.19 -20.15 -17.05
CA LEU A 402 5.28 -20.53 -15.63
C LEU A 402 5.77 -21.98 -15.46
N ASP A 403 5.35 -22.91 -16.33
CA ASP A 403 5.85 -24.30 -16.35
C ASP A 403 7.38 -24.35 -16.56
N LYS A 404 7.89 -23.62 -17.55
CA LYS A 404 9.34 -23.48 -17.79
C LYS A 404 10.06 -22.82 -16.61
N TYR A 405 9.46 -21.82 -15.99
CA TYR A 405 10.05 -21.09 -14.85
C TYR A 405 10.06 -21.89 -13.55
N ARG A 406 9.12 -22.84 -13.39
CA ARG A 406 9.01 -23.75 -12.23
C ARG A 406 8.74 -25.19 -12.68
N PRO A 407 9.78 -25.87 -13.23
CA PRO A 407 9.69 -27.27 -13.61
C PRO A 407 9.36 -28.15 -12.42
N LYS A 408 8.43 -29.09 -12.59
CA LYS A 408 8.08 -30.06 -11.53
C LYS A 408 9.18 -31.11 -11.32
N THR A 409 9.97 -31.35 -12.36
CA THR A 409 11.03 -32.38 -12.39
C THR A 409 12.31 -31.95 -11.70
N ASP A 410 12.52 -30.64 -11.47
CA ASP A 410 13.74 -30.11 -10.89
C ASP A 410 13.66 -30.03 -9.36
N GLN A 411 14.49 -30.82 -8.66
CA GLN A 411 14.57 -30.85 -7.19
C GLN A 411 15.11 -29.55 -6.58
N LYS A 412 15.66 -28.63 -7.38
CA LYS A 412 16.12 -27.31 -6.91
C LYS A 412 14.96 -26.42 -6.47
N TYR A 413 13.75 -26.63 -6.99
CA TYR A 413 12.57 -25.81 -6.73
C TYR A 413 11.54 -26.57 -5.88
N THR A 414 11.69 -26.54 -4.55
CA THR A 414 10.78 -27.22 -3.60
C THR A 414 9.83 -26.27 -2.86
N ASP A 415 9.86 -24.98 -3.19
CA ASP A 415 9.21 -23.92 -2.43
C ASP A 415 7.70 -23.80 -2.70
N PHE A 416 7.25 -24.16 -3.91
CA PHE A 416 5.85 -24.38 -4.22
C PHE A 416 5.65 -25.31 -5.43
N THR A 417 4.44 -25.86 -5.52
CA THR A 417 3.93 -26.65 -6.65
C THR A 417 2.65 -26.02 -7.18
N PHE A 418 2.35 -26.22 -8.46
CA PHE A 418 1.12 -25.69 -9.03
C PHE A 418 0.41 -26.65 -9.98
N GLU A 419 -0.89 -26.41 -10.16
CA GLU A 419 -1.74 -27.07 -11.16
C GLU A 419 -2.65 -26.03 -11.79
N THR A 420 -2.90 -26.17 -13.09
CA THR A 420 -3.76 -25.26 -13.85
C THR A 420 -5.10 -25.90 -14.15
N HIS A 421 -6.18 -25.15 -13.93
CA HIS A 421 -7.55 -25.52 -14.19
C HIS A 421 -8.22 -24.44 -15.04
N ILE A 422 -8.73 -24.84 -16.21
CA ILE A 422 -9.45 -23.97 -17.11
C ILE A 422 -10.91 -24.42 -17.13
N TYR A 423 -11.85 -23.53 -16.79
CA TYR A 423 -13.28 -23.83 -16.80
C TYR A 423 -13.94 -23.14 -17.99
N PHE A 424 -14.27 -23.93 -19.01
CA PHE A 424 -14.87 -23.46 -20.25
C PHE A 424 -16.39 -23.57 -20.18
N ASP A 425 -17.06 -22.42 -20.11
CA ASP A 425 -18.52 -22.32 -20.06
C ASP A 425 -19.17 -22.53 -21.44
N ASP A 426 -20.34 -23.19 -21.45
CA ASP A 426 -21.13 -23.51 -22.66
C ASP A 426 -20.35 -24.21 -23.78
N ALA A 427 -19.51 -25.18 -23.43
CA ALA A 427 -18.55 -25.79 -24.34
C ALA A 427 -19.13 -26.70 -25.43
N PHE A 428 -20.44 -27.01 -25.40
CA PHE A 428 -21.04 -28.06 -26.24
C PHE A 428 -22.17 -27.55 -27.13
N LYS A 429 -22.24 -28.05 -28.38
CA LYS A 429 -23.32 -27.85 -29.34
C LYS A 429 -23.98 -29.18 -29.75
N ASP A 430 -25.22 -29.12 -30.20
CA ASP A 430 -25.96 -30.28 -30.70
C ASP A 430 -25.50 -30.66 -32.12
N VAL A 431 -25.44 -31.96 -32.39
CA VAL A 431 -25.17 -32.49 -33.73
C VAL A 431 -26.49 -32.66 -34.48
N LYS A 432 -26.65 -31.98 -35.61
CA LYS A 432 -27.81 -32.16 -36.50
C LYS A 432 -27.65 -33.47 -37.29
N GLY A 433 -28.63 -34.37 -37.20
CA GLY A 433 -28.80 -35.45 -38.18
C GLY A 433 -28.47 -36.89 -37.74
N ASN A 434 -27.91 -37.14 -36.55
CA ASN A 434 -27.79 -38.50 -36.00
C ASN A 434 -27.82 -38.46 -34.46
N GLY A 435 -28.54 -39.38 -33.84
CA GLY A 435 -29.06 -39.29 -32.47
C GLY A 435 -28.11 -38.83 -31.35
N ARG A 436 -28.62 -37.95 -30.48
CA ARG A 436 -28.20 -37.64 -29.09
C ARG A 436 -26.69 -37.48 -28.79
N GLY A 437 -25.86 -37.09 -29.77
CA GLY A 437 -24.47 -36.69 -29.54
C GLY A 437 -24.32 -35.17 -29.39
N ARG A 438 -23.60 -34.70 -28.37
CA ARG A 438 -23.18 -33.29 -28.24
C ARG A 438 -21.68 -33.18 -28.43
N HIS A 439 -21.25 -32.27 -29.30
CA HIS A 439 -19.84 -32.05 -29.64
C HIS A 439 -19.34 -30.73 -29.07
N LEU A 440 -18.03 -30.55 -28.96
CA LEU A 440 -17.47 -29.25 -28.60
C LEU A 440 -17.92 -28.17 -29.60
N ASN A 441 -18.20 -26.98 -29.09
CA ASN A 441 -18.43 -25.80 -29.91
C ASN A 441 -17.10 -25.32 -30.54
N ILE A 442 -17.17 -24.35 -31.45
CA ILE A 442 -15.98 -23.87 -32.18
C ILE A 442 -14.91 -23.26 -31.26
N TYR A 443 -15.32 -22.51 -30.22
CA TYR A 443 -14.39 -21.87 -29.30
C TYR A 443 -13.66 -22.88 -28.41
N ALA A 444 -14.36 -23.92 -27.94
CA ALA A 444 -13.77 -25.00 -27.18
C ALA A 444 -12.84 -25.87 -28.05
N GLN A 445 -13.11 -25.97 -29.36
CA GLN A 445 -12.20 -26.61 -30.32
C GLN A 445 -10.92 -25.78 -30.50
N HIS A 446 -11.04 -24.46 -30.70
CA HIS A 446 -9.88 -23.56 -30.78
C HIS A 446 -8.98 -23.68 -29.55
N LEU A 447 -9.53 -23.79 -28.33
CA LEU A 447 -8.70 -23.98 -27.13
C LEU A 447 -7.84 -25.26 -27.20
N VAL A 448 -8.39 -26.35 -27.74
CA VAL A 448 -7.64 -27.61 -27.90
C VAL A 448 -6.54 -27.49 -28.96
N GLU A 449 -6.83 -26.76 -30.04
CA GLU A 449 -5.85 -26.45 -31.09
C GLU A 449 -4.70 -25.59 -30.55
N ILE A 450 -5.01 -24.51 -29.83
CA ILE A 450 -4.04 -23.62 -29.17
C ILE A 450 -3.16 -24.41 -28.20
N LEU A 451 -3.73 -25.28 -27.37
CA LEU A 451 -2.94 -26.11 -26.46
C LEU A 451 -1.93 -26.99 -27.21
N THR A 452 -2.29 -27.48 -28.40
CA THR A 452 -1.42 -28.30 -29.24
C THR A 452 -0.30 -27.45 -29.86
N GLU A 453 -0.64 -26.26 -30.36
CA GLU A 453 0.31 -25.32 -30.95
C GLU A 453 1.34 -24.82 -29.92
N VAL A 454 0.88 -24.33 -28.77
CA VAL A 454 1.78 -23.84 -27.71
C VAL A 454 2.66 -24.96 -27.17
N TYR A 455 2.13 -26.18 -27.06
CA TYR A 455 2.96 -27.34 -26.69
C TYR A 455 4.10 -27.57 -27.68
N GLY A 456 3.82 -27.50 -29.00
CA GLY A 456 4.84 -27.57 -30.05
C GLY A 456 5.89 -26.46 -29.93
N ILE A 457 5.46 -25.22 -29.70
CA ILE A 457 6.35 -24.05 -29.52
C ILE A 457 7.32 -24.27 -28.35
N PHE A 458 6.84 -24.74 -27.20
CA PHE A 458 7.68 -24.92 -26.00
C PHE A 458 8.53 -26.20 -26.01
N THR A 459 8.36 -27.07 -27.00
CA THR A 459 9.13 -28.33 -27.16
C THR A 459 10.12 -28.30 -28.32
N ASN A 460 10.19 -27.21 -29.11
CA ASN A 460 11.08 -27.05 -30.27
C ASN A 460 11.01 -28.23 -31.25
N ILE A 461 9.80 -28.74 -31.53
CA ILE A 461 9.62 -29.84 -32.48
C ILE A 461 9.50 -29.24 -33.90
N ASP A 462 10.35 -29.68 -34.84
CA ASP A 462 10.38 -29.28 -36.25
C ASP A 462 9.00 -29.29 -36.93
N ASP A 463 8.87 -28.49 -38.00
CA ASP A 463 7.70 -28.30 -38.89
C ASP A 463 6.96 -29.60 -39.32
N ASN A 464 7.61 -30.76 -39.20
CA ASN A 464 7.02 -32.07 -39.45
C ASN A 464 5.95 -32.51 -38.43
N PHE A 465 5.87 -31.91 -37.24
CA PHE A 465 4.79 -32.20 -36.27
C PHE A 465 3.46 -31.55 -36.66
N PHE A 466 3.49 -30.35 -37.25
CA PHE A 466 2.27 -29.65 -37.68
C PHE A 466 1.59 -30.32 -38.89
N ASN A 467 2.36 -30.99 -39.75
CA ASN A 467 1.85 -31.66 -40.96
C ASN A 467 1.12 -32.99 -40.68
N LYS A 468 1.31 -33.61 -39.51
CA LYS A 468 0.55 -34.76 -39.06
C LYS A 468 -0.16 -34.37 -37.77
N LYS A 469 -1.44 -33.98 -37.82
CA LYS A 469 -2.33 -33.69 -36.68
C LYS A 469 -2.23 -34.75 -35.56
N GLN A 470 -1.15 -34.74 -34.79
CA GLN A 470 -0.88 -35.70 -33.73
C GLN A 470 -1.33 -35.05 -32.43
N GLN A 471 -2.10 -35.84 -31.68
CA GLN A 471 -2.54 -35.48 -30.35
C GLN A 471 -1.33 -35.24 -29.45
N ILE A 472 -1.46 -34.33 -28.48
CA ILE A 472 -0.42 -34.11 -27.46
C ILE A 472 -0.10 -35.48 -26.82
N PRO A 473 1.19 -35.89 -26.73
CA PRO A 473 1.56 -37.26 -26.37
C PRO A 473 0.95 -37.72 -25.04
N ASP A 474 0.94 -36.83 -24.05
CA ASP A 474 0.48 -37.10 -22.69
C ASP A 474 -0.85 -36.38 -22.38
N GLN A 475 -1.89 -36.71 -23.14
CA GLN A 475 -3.25 -36.22 -22.90
C GLN A 475 -4.24 -37.32 -22.47
N LYS A 476 -5.20 -36.97 -21.60
CA LYS A 476 -6.29 -37.86 -21.18
C LYS A 476 -7.63 -37.15 -21.22
N ILE A 477 -8.61 -37.77 -21.90
CA ILE A 477 -9.99 -37.28 -21.97
C ILE A 477 -10.86 -38.09 -21.01
N ILE A 478 -11.65 -37.40 -20.19
CA ILE A 478 -12.49 -37.98 -19.14
C ILE A 478 -13.90 -37.42 -19.27
N ARG A 479 -14.91 -38.30 -19.37
CA ARG A 479 -16.31 -37.90 -19.28
C ARG A 479 -16.66 -37.57 -17.83
N THR A 480 -17.35 -36.45 -17.60
CA THR A 480 -17.69 -35.98 -16.25
C THR A 480 -19.19 -35.73 -16.12
N PRO A 481 -19.75 -35.70 -14.89
CA PRO A 481 -21.18 -35.43 -14.69
C PRO A 481 -21.65 -34.05 -15.20
N TYR A 482 -20.71 -33.13 -15.46
CA TYR A 482 -20.97 -31.78 -15.94
C TYR A 482 -20.57 -31.56 -17.41
N GLY A 483 -20.12 -32.60 -18.12
CA GLY A 483 -19.66 -32.51 -19.51
C GLY A 483 -18.41 -33.36 -19.75
N GLY A 484 -17.27 -32.71 -19.98
CA GLY A 484 -15.99 -33.36 -20.26
C GLY A 484 -14.82 -32.72 -19.53
N ARG A 485 -13.72 -33.45 -19.44
CA ARG A 485 -12.45 -32.93 -18.93
C ARG A 485 -11.28 -33.46 -19.75
N LEU A 486 -10.43 -32.56 -20.19
CA LEU A 486 -9.15 -32.85 -20.82
C LEU A 486 -8.04 -32.61 -19.79
N VAL A 487 -7.10 -33.54 -19.69
CA VAL A 487 -5.91 -33.44 -18.84
C VAL A 487 -4.70 -33.48 -19.75
N VAL A 488 -3.82 -32.50 -19.64
CA VAL A 488 -2.59 -32.37 -20.42
C VAL A 488 -1.41 -32.22 -19.47
N ILE A 489 -0.37 -33.04 -19.65
CA ILE A 489 0.92 -32.85 -18.97
C ILE A 489 1.78 -31.94 -19.83
N MET A 490 2.22 -30.81 -19.26
CA MET A 490 3.10 -29.84 -19.93
C MET A 490 4.55 -30.35 -20.00
N PRO A 491 5.41 -29.78 -20.86
CA PRO A 491 6.77 -30.26 -21.09
C PRO A 491 7.64 -30.39 -19.83
N HIS A 492 7.45 -29.54 -18.81
CA HIS A 492 8.23 -29.58 -17.57
C HIS A 492 7.49 -30.28 -16.41
N GLY A 493 6.45 -31.06 -16.72
CA GLY A 493 5.78 -31.99 -15.81
C GLY A 493 4.62 -31.43 -14.99
N ASN A 494 4.33 -30.12 -15.05
CA ASN A 494 3.10 -29.58 -14.46
C ASN A 494 1.88 -29.92 -15.33
N ILE A 495 0.67 -29.74 -14.78
CA ILE A 495 -0.56 -30.27 -15.41
C ILE A 495 -1.54 -29.13 -15.70
N ILE A 496 -2.17 -29.18 -16.88
CA ILE A 496 -3.35 -28.39 -17.24
C ILE A 496 -4.57 -29.30 -17.27
N LEU A 497 -5.65 -28.90 -16.60
CA LEU A 497 -6.95 -29.56 -16.60
C LEU A 497 -8.00 -28.62 -17.19
N VAL A 498 -8.50 -28.94 -18.38
CA VAL A 498 -9.59 -28.19 -19.02
C VAL A 498 -10.92 -28.87 -18.70
N HIS A 499 -11.81 -28.15 -18.05
CA HIS A 499 -13.15 -28.55 -17.67
C HIS A 499 -14.16 -27.97 -18.66
N PHE A 500 -14.61 -28.79 -19.60
CA PHE A 500 -15.66 -28.43 -20.56
C PHE A 500 -17.03 -28.60 -19.92
N LYS A 501 -17.72 -27.48 -19.71
CA LYS A 501 -19.03 -27.46 -19.06
C LYS A 501 -20.15 -27.52 -20.09
N ASP A 502 -21.06 -28.46 -19.87
CA ASP A 502 -22.31 -28.54 -20.61
C ASP A 502 -23.39 -27.69 -19.92
N LYS A 503 -23.91 -26.68 -20.65
CA LYS A 503 -24.98 -25.79 -20.16
C LYS A 503 -26.28 -26.49 -19.78
N GLU A 504 -26.53 -27.70 -20.27
CA GLU A 504 -27.71 -28.50 -19.90
C GLU A 504 -27.52 -29.25 -18.59
N LEU A 505 -26.27 -29.51 -18.18
CA LEU A 505 -25.94 -30.32 -17.01
C LEU A 505 -25.57 -29.46 -15.79
N ILE A 506 -24.89 -28.33 -16.00
CA ILE A 506 -24.41 -27.47 -14.92
C ILE A 506 -24.70 -25.99 -15.21
N ARG A 507 -24.81 -25.19 -14.13
CA ARG A 507 -25.02 -23.74 -14.26
C ARG A 507 -23.84 -23.08 -14.97
N GLN A 508 -24.18 -22.29 -15.97
CA GLN A 508 -23.28 -21.41 -16.71
C GLN A 508 -23.05 -20.07 -15.97
N LYS A 509 -22.07 -19.30 -16.43
CA LYS A 509 -21.53 -18.02 -15.91
C LYS A 509 -20.32 -18.20 -15.01
N LYS A 510 -19.43 -17.20 -15.08
CA LYS A 510 -18.17 -17.07 -14.34
C LYS A 510 -18.29 -17.42 -12.86
N ARG A 511 -19.21 -16.80 -12.10
CA ARG A 511 -19.44 -17.10 -10.67
C ARG A 511 -19.67 -18.59 -10.38
N TRP A 512 -20.42 -19.30 -11.23
CA TRP A 512 -20.70 -20.72 -11.02
C TRP A 512 -19.52 -21.62 -11.38
N SER A 513 -18.71 -21.23 -12.37
CA SER A 513 -17.40 -21.82 -12.62
C SER A 513 -16.46 -21.63 -11.42
N GLN A 514 -16.47 -20.45 -10.81
CA GLN A 514 -15.71 -20.20 -9.59
C GLN A 514 -16.18 -21.04 -8.40
N VAL A 515 -17.49 -21.11 -8.15
CA VAL A 515 -18.06 -22.00 -7.12
C VAL A 515 -17.65 -23.46 -7.37
N MET A 516 -17.68 -23.92 -8.61
CA MET A 516 -17.31 -25.29 -8.96
C MET A 516 -15.85 -25.61 -8.58
N TYR A 517 -14.89 -24.75 -8.91
CA TYR A 517 -13.49 -25.01 -8.52
C TYR A 517 -13.25 -24.86 -7.03
N LEU A 518 -13.95 -23.95 -6.34
CA LEU A 518 -13.82 -23.80 -4.89
C LEU A 518 -14.25 -25.09 -4.18
N TYR A 519 -15.39 -25.66 -4.56
CA TYR A 519 -15.86 -26.92 -4.00
C TYR A 519 -15.00 -28.11 -4.43
N TYR A 520 -14.53 -28.15 -5.68
CA TYR A 520 -13.71 -29.25 -6.16
C TYR A 520 -12.30 -29.27 -5.53
N LEU A 521 -11.60 -28.13 -5.56
CA LEU A 521 -10.21 -28.04 -5.13
C LEU A 521 -10.10 -27.91 -3.60
N LEU A 522 -10.88 -27.02 -3.01
CA LEU A 522 -10.81 -26.77 -1.57
C LEU A 522 -11.75 -27.69 -0.79
N GLY A 523 -12.99 -27.83 -1.26
CA GLY A 523 -14.01 -28.64 -0.58
C GLY A 523 -13.76 -30.15 -0.65
N TRP A 524 -13.30 -30.66 -1.80
CA TRP A 524 -13.08 -32.09 -2.01
C TRP A 524 -11.59 -32.45 -2.00
N LYS A 525 -10.77 -31.91 -2.92
CA LYS A 525 -9.37 -32.35 -3.10
C LYS A 525 -8.52 -32.11 -1.84
N LEU A 526 -8.65 -30.94 -1.21
CA LEU A 526 -7.94 -30.62 0.03
C LEU A 526 -8.52 -31.35 1.26
N MET A 527 -9.85 -31.40 1.44
CA MET A 527 -10.47 -31.98 2.64
C MET A 527 -10.61 -33.51 2.62
N LYS A 528 -10.51 -34.17 1.45
CA LYS A 528 -10.72 -35.62 1.32
C LYS A 528 -9.81 -36.42 2.25
N LYS A 529 -8.55 -36.00 2.42
CA LYS A 529 -7.58 -36.65 3.32
C LYS A 529 -8.11 -36.78 4.76
N TYR A 530 -8.74 -35.71 5.25
CA TYR A 530 -9.35 -35.66 6.58
C TYR A 530 -10.61 -36.52 6.66
N TYR A 531 -11.53 -36.35 5.71
CA TYR A 531 -12.82 -37.05 5.73
C TYR A 531 -12.66 -38.57 5.62
N THR A 532 -11.75 -39.06 4.77
CA THR A 532 -11.49 -40.50 4.63
C THR A 532 -10.92 -41.13 5.91
N ARG A 533 -10.12 -40.39 6.69
CA ARG A 533 -9.57 -40.87 7.97
C ARG A 533 -10.59 -40.82 9.09
N TRP A 534 -11.37 -39.73 9.14
CA TRP A 534 -12.50 -39.61 10.06
C TRP A 534 -13.54 -40.72 9.87
N GLN A 535 -13.89 -41.06 8.62
CA GLN A 535 -14.81 -42.17 8.31
C GLN A 535 -14.29 -43.54 8.76
N LYS A 536 -12.96 -43.71 8.88
CA LYS A 536 -12.36 -44.97 9.36
C LYS A 536 -12.37 -45.10 10.89
N GLY A 537 -12.90 -44.11 11.61
CA GLY A 537 -12.98 -44.14 13.07
C GLY A 537 -11.62 -44.02 13.77
N GLU A 538 -10.65 -43.31 13.16
CA GLU A 538 -9.35 -43.05 13.79
C GLU A 538 -9.51 -42.30 15.13
N ASP A 539 -8.57 -42.53 16.05
CA ASP A 539 -8.57 -41.96 17.40
C ASP A 539 -8.64 -40.41 17.41
N GLU A 540 -9.28 -39.87 18.44
CA GLU A 540 -9.54 -38.42 18.56
C GLU A 540 -8.24 -37.60 18.63
N ALA A 541 -7.17 -38.13 19.22
CA ALA A 541 -5.89 -37.44 19.28
C ALA A 541 -5.21 -37.33 17.90
N GLU A 542 -5.29 -38.39 17.08
CA GLU A 542 -4.78 -38.39 15.71
C GLU A 542 -5.60 -37.49 14.78
N LEU A 543 -6.93 -37.46 14.95
CA LEU A 543 -7.79 -36.51 14.25
C LEU A 543 -7.47 -35.06 14.60
N ARG A 544 -7.18 -34.75 15.87
CA ARG A 544 -6.74 -33.41 16.29
C ARG A 544 -5.40 -33.01 15.67
N LYS A 545 -4.42 -33.92 15.60
CA LYS A 545 -3.15 -33.68 14.89
C LYS A 545 -3.41 -33.42 13.41
N LEU A 546 -4.23 -34.24 12.77
CA LEU A 546 -4.60 -34.07 11.36
C LEU A 546 -5.30 -32.74 11.07
N CYS A 547 -6.20 -32.30 11.96
CA CYS A 547 -6.82 -30.97 11.91
C CYS A 547 -5.77 -29.84 11.93
N MET A 548 -4.74 -29.94 12.78
CA MET A 548 -3.66 -28.96 12.81
C MET A 548 -2.85 -28.95 11.51
N PHE A 549 -2.53 -30.13 10.94
CA PHE A 549 -1.86 -30.24 9.65
C PHE A 549 -2.71 -29.66 8.51
N LEU A 550 -4.01 -29.96 8.50
CA LEU A 550 -4.94 -29.44 7.51
C LEU A 550 -5.08 -27.93 7.60
N GLN A 551 -5.09 -27.37 8.81
CA GLN A 551 -5.13 -25.91 9.00
C GLN A 551 -3.88 -25.24 8.43
N LYS A 552 -2.72 -25.90 8.54
CA LYS A 552 -1.46 -25.48 7.92
C LYS A 552 -1.52 -25.59 6.39
N GLU A 553 -2.01 -26.71 5.86
CA GLU A 553 -2.17 -26.95 4.42
C GLU A 553 -3.14 -25.93 3.78
N LYS A 554 -4.26 -25.60 4.46
CA LYS A 554 -5.17 -24.51 4.08
C LYS A 554 -4.50 -23.15 4.02
N HIS A 555 -3.56 -22.87 4.93
CA HIS A 555 -2.80 -21.60 4.90
C HIS A 555 -1.75 -21.55 3.78
N ASN A 556 -1.28 -22.72 3.33
CA ASN A 556 -0.26 -22.91 2.32
C ASN A 556 -0.82 -23.27 0.94
N THR A 557 -2.15 -23.29 0.80
CA THR A 557 -2.85 -23.51 -0.47
C THR A 557 -3.43 -22.20 -0.98
N TYR A 558 -3.15 -21.85 -2.23
CA TYR A 558 -3.59 -20.62 -2.88
C TYR A 558 -4.36 -20.91 -4.18
N ILE A 559 -5.27 -20.00 -4.55
CA ILE A 559 -5.99 -20.01 -5.83
C ILE A 559 -5.64 -18.72 -6.57
N LEU A 560 -5.05 -18.82 -7.75
CA LEU A 560 -4.86 -17.70 -8.66
C LEU A 560 -6.07 -17.62 -9.60
N ALA A 561 -6.91 -16.62 -9.43
CA ALA A 561 -8.02 -16.35 -10.34
C ALA A 561 -7.50 -15.62 -11.60
N LEU A 562 -7.91 -16.13 -12.77
CA LEU A 562 -7.53 -15.64 -14.09
C LEU A 562 -8.78 -15.49 -14.98
N ASP A 563 -8.78 -14.46 -15.82
CA ASP A 563 -9.74 -14.31 -16.92
C ASP A 563 -9.11 -14.87 -18.20
N GLY A 564 -9.95 -15.30 -19.16
CA GLY A 564 -9.51 -15.99 -20.37
C GLY A 564 -8.63 -15.18 -21.32
N ASP A 565 -8.52 -13.87 -21.09
CA ASP A 565 -7.74 -12.89 -21.85
C ASP A 565 -6.54 -12.33 -21.08
N THR A 566 -6.19 -12.91 -19.92
CA THR A 566 -5.07 -12.41 -19.09
C THR A 566 -3.71 -12.89 -19.63
N ASP A 567 -2.78 -11.95 -19.82
CA ASP A 567 -1.35 -12.23 -19.97
C ASP A 567 -0.57 -11.83 -18.70
N PHE A 568 0.21 -12.75 -18.15
CA PHE A 568 1.09 -12.51 -16.99
C PHE A 568 2.48 -13.13 -17.15
N GLN A 569 3.43 -12.58 -16.38
CA GLN A 569 4.79 -13.13 -16.24
C GLN A 569 4.94 -13.95 -14.96
N PRO A 570 5.78 -15.01 -14.93
CA PRO A 570 6.00 -15.84 -13.74
C PRO A 570 6.43 -15.04 -12.50
N ALA A 571 7.26 -14.00 -12.68
CA ALA A 571 7.71 -13.12 -11.60
C ALA A 571 6.54 -12.41 -10.88
N ALA A 572 5.48 -12.03 -11.61
CA ALA A 572 4.30 -11.41 -11.02
C ALA A 572 3.56 -12.37 -10.07
N VAL A 573 3.48 -13.66 -10.43
CA VAL A 573 2.90 -14.70 -9.56
C VAL A 573 3.74 -14.88 -8.30
N MET A 574 5.08 -14.88 -8.42
CA MET A 574 5.99 -14.99 -7.27
C MET A 574 5.78 -13.85 -6.28
N LEU A 575 5.63 -12.62 -6.79
CA LEU A 575 5.38 -11.43 -5.96
C LEU A 575 4.06 -11.51 -5.19
N LEU A 576 3.02 -12.12 -5.75
CA LEU A 576 1.76 -12.37 -5.03
C LEU A 576 1.92 -13.47 -3.96
N ILE A 577 2.61 -14.56 -4.29
CA ILE A 577 2.90 -15.67 -3.36
C ILE A 577 3.70 -15.17 -2.15
N ASP A 578 4.78 -14.42 -2.38
CA ASP A 578 5.62 -13.84 -1.33
C ASP A 578 4.80 -12.96 -0.40
N ARG A 579 3.86 -12.19 -0.97
CA ARG A 579 2.99 -11.32 -0.20
C ARG A 579 2.07 -12.11 0.72
N LEU A 580 1.42 -13.16 0.24
CA LEU A 580 0.58 -14.02 1.09
C LEU A 580 1.41 -14.80 2.10
N LYS A 581 2.59 -15.32 1.73
CA LYS A 581 3.52 -15.99 2.67
C LYS A 581 3.90 -15.08 3.85
N MET A 582 4.18 -13.81 3.57
CA MET A 582 4.65 -12.84 4.57
C MET A 582 3.56 -12.38 5.56
N TYR A 583 2.30 -12.39 5.15
CA TYR A 583 1.19 -11.84 5.94
C TYR A 583 0.07 -12.88 6.14
N PRO A 584 0.10 -13.65 7.24
CA PRO A 584 -0.90 -14.69 7.51
C PRO A 584 -2.35 -14.20 7.59
N GLY A 585 -2.59 -12.94 7.96
CA GLY A 585 -3.94 -12.33 8.00
C GLY A 585 -4.45 -11.78 6.66
N VAL A 586 -3.68 -11.94 5.59
CA VAL A 586 -4.07 -11.55 4.23
C VAL A 586 -4.76 -12.73 3.56
N GLY A 587 -6.00 -12.50 3.15
CA GLY A 587 -6.85 -13.48 2.48
C GLY A 587 -6.73 -13.42 0.96
N ALA A 588 -6.36 -12.27 0.39
CA ALA A 588 -6.14 -12.12 -1.04
C ALA A 588 -5.10 -11.02 -1.35
N ALA A 589 -4.39 -11.15 -2.45
CA ALA A 589 -3.58 -10.09 -3.03
C ALA A 589 -3.82 -10.01 -4.54
N CYS A 590 -4.05 -8.80 -5.04
CA CYS A 590 -4.20 -8.54 -6.48
C CYS A 590 -2.95 -7.88 -7.07
N GLY A 591 -2.68 -8.20 -8.33
CA GLY A 591 -1.67 -7.52 -9.11
C GLY A 591 -2.17 -6.21 -9.71
N ARG A 592 -1.27 -5.55 -10.42
CA ARG A 592 -1.54 -4.40 -11.26
C ARG A 592 -2.01 -4.85 -12.63
N ILE A 593 -3.09 -4.26 -13.11
CA ILE A 593 -3.73 -4.62 -14.37
C ILE A 593 -3.51 -3.52 -15.41
N HIS A 594 -2.98 -3.91 -16.55
CA HIS A 594 -2.68 -3.04 -17.69
C HIS A 594 -3.63 -3.32 -18.85
N PRO A 595 -4.48 -2.36 -19.25
CA PRO A 595 -5.35 -2.52 -20.40
C PRO A 595 -4.58 -2.59 -21.72
N THR A 596 -4.84 -3.60 -22.54
CA THR A 596 -4.35 -3.78 -23.91
C THR A 596 -5.45 -3.49 -24.94
N GLY A 597 -5.06 -3.27 -26.19
CA GLY A 597 -5.96 -2.86 -27.28
C GLY A 597 -5.68 -1.45 -27.81
N SER A 598 -6.50 -1.02 -28.76
CA SER A 598 -6.36 0.22 -29.52
C SER A 598 -7.65 1.05 -29.59
N GLY A 599 -7.51 2.35 -29.87
CA GLY A 599 -8.64 3.26 -30.07
C GLY A 599 -9.06 4.10 -28.84
N PRO A 600 -9.96 5.07 -29.02
CA PRO A 600 -10.28 6.07 -28.00
C PRO A 600 -10.89 5.52 -26.70
N ALA A 601 -11.69 4.46 -26.79
CA ALA A 601 -12.25 3.79 -25.61
C ALA A 601 -11.14 3.14 -24.76
N VAL A 602 -10.20 2.43 -25.40
CA VAL A 602 -9.04 1.84 -24.73
C VAL A 602 -8.12 2.91 -24.16
N TRP A 603 -7.89 4.00 -24.89
CA TRP A 603 -7.10 5.14 -24.40
C TRP A 603 -7.68 5.75 -23.12
N PHE A 604 -9.00 5.97 -23.10
CA PHE A 604 -9.70 6.39 -21.89
C PHE A 604 -9.47 5.39 -20.73
N GLN A 605 -9.63 4.09 -20.98
CA GLN A 605 -9.46 3.06 -19.96
C GLN A 605 -8.01 2.92 -19.48
N LYS A 606 -7.01 3.06 -20.36
CA LYS A 606 -5.59 3.03 -19.99
C LYS A 606 -5.28 4.11 -18.96
N PHE A 607 -5.73 5.35 -19.20
CA PHE A 607 -5.52 6.43 -18.24
C PHE A 607 -6.38 6.28 -16.97
N GLU A 608 -7.64 5.88 -17.10
CA GLU A 608 -8.52 5.62 -15.95
C GLU A 608 -7.93 4.56 -15.02
N TYR A 609 -7.46 3.43 -15.57
CA TYR A 609 -6.83 2.37 -14.79
C TYR A 609 -5.53 2.86 -14.17
N ALA A 610 -4.72 3.63 -14.89
CA ALA A 610 -3.48 4.18 -14.36
C ALA A 610 -3.76 5.07 -13.14
N VAL A 611 -4.65 6.06 -13.24
CA VAL A 611 -5.02 6.95 -12.12
C VAL A 611 -5.62 6.14 -10.97
N SER A 612 -6.49 5.17 -11.25
CA SER A 612 -7.08 4.31 -10.21
C SER A 612 -6.04 3.47 -9.47
N HIS A 613 -5.07 2.88 -10.17
CA HIS A 613 -4.01 2.07 -9.55
C HIS A 613 -2.98 2.94 -8.83
N TRP A 614 -2.53 4.04 -9.46
CA TRP A 614 -1.55 4.95 -8.88
C TRP A 614 -2.07 5.62 -7.61
N LEU A 615 -3.30 6.13 -7.63
CA LEU A 615 -3.85 6.94 -6.55
C LEU A 615 -4.84 6.15 -5.67
N GLN A 616 -5.99 5.75 -6.22
CA GLN A 616 -7.10 5.22 -5.42
C GLN A 616 -6.78 3.88 -4.75
N LYS A 617 -6.42 2.84 -5.51
CA LYS A 617 -6.10 1.51 -4.95
C LYS A 617 -4.93 1.56 -3.99
N THR A 618 -3.97 2.44 -4.29
CA THR A 618 -2.82 2.64 -3.42
C THR A 618 -3.21 3.29 -2.09
N ALA A 619 -4.07 4.30 -2.12
CA ALA A 619 -4.64 4.89 -0.90
C ALA A 619 -5.44 3.86 -0.10
N GLU A 620 -6.28 3.07 -0.78
CA GLU A 620 -7.02 1.97 -0.16
C GLU A 620 -6.08 0.98 0.53
N HIS A 621 -5.01 0.56 -0.16
CA HIS A 621 -3.99 -0.32 0.39
C HIS A 621 -3.32 0.27 1.64
N VAL A 622 -2.86 1.52 1.58
CA VAL A 622 -2.05 2.12 2.65
C VAL A 622 -2.89 2.44 3.88
N ILE A 623 -4.07 3.01 3.68
CA ILE A 623 -4.95 3.49 4.76
C ILE A 623 -5.69 2.32 5.42
N GLY A 624 -6.08 1.31 4.64
CA GLY A 624 -6.80 0.15 5.14
C GLY A 624 -6.53 -1.11 4.31
N CYS A 625 -7.44 -1.40 3.39
CA CYS A 625 -7.35 -2.49 2.44
C CYS A 625 -8.06 -2.13 1.13
N VAL A 626 -7.70 -2.86 0.07
CA VAL A 626 -8.40 -2.75 -1.21
C VAL A 626 -9.78 -3.41 -1.10
N LEU A 627 -10.79 -2.81 -1.72
CA LEU A 627 -12.17 -3.29 -1.64
C LEU A 627 -12.51 -4.39 -2.66
N CYS A 628 -11.67 -4.57 -3.68
CA CYS A 628 -11.88 -5.54 -4.75
C CYS A 628 -10.55 -6.02 -5.33
N SER A 629 -10.36 -7.34 -5.35
CA SER A 629 -9.36 -8.03 -6.14
C SER A 629 -9.97 -8.37 -7.51
N PRO A 630 -9.48 -7.81 -8.63
CA PRO A 630 -10.01 -8.11 -9.96
C PRO A 630 -9.84 -9.60 -10.30
N GLY A 631 -10.84 -10.19 -10.96
CA GLY A 631 -10.84 -11.61 -11.32
C GLY A 631 -9.79 -12.01 -12.35
N CYS A 632 -9.21 -11.06 -13.08
CA CYS A 632 -8.24 -11.34 -14.13
C CYS A 632 -6.84 -11.73 -13.61
N PHE A 633 -6.40 -11.24 -12.44
CA PHE A 633 -5.10 -11.61 -11.87
C PHE A 633 -5.01 -11.35 -10.36
N SER A 634 -5.54 -12.30 -9.58
CA SER A 634 -5.58 -12.19 -8.12
C SER A 634 -5.37 -13.53 -7.41
N LEU A 635 -4.52 -13.54 -6.37
CA LEU A 635 -4.19 -14.72 -5.59
C LEU A 635 -4.97 -14.73 -4.27
N PHE A 636 -5.70 -15.81 -3.99
CA PHE A 636 -6.55 -16.00 -2.82
C PHE A 636 -6.05 -17.13 -1.93
N ARG A 637 -6.12 -16.95 -0.61
CA ARG A 637 -5.77 -17.98 0.37
C ARG A 637 -6.92 -18.94 0.59
N ALA A 638 -6.65 -20.26 0.50
CA ALA A 638 -7.66 -21.28 0.77
C ALA A 638 -8.27 -21.16 2.16
N ALA A 639 -7.46 -20.93 3.20
CA ALA A 639 -7.96 -20.68 4.56
C ALA A 639 -8.97 -19.52 4.65
N ALA A 640 -8.82 -18.49 3.82
CA ALA A 640 -9.73 -17.35 3.80
C ALA A 640 -11.01 -17.66 3.00
N LEU A 641 -10.88 -18.35 1.87
CA LEU A 641 -12.01 -18.79 1.05
C LEU A 641 -12.90 -19.82 1.77
N MET A 642 -12.27 -20.67 2.59
CA MET A 642 -12.93 -21.71 3.39
C MET A 642 -13.39 -21.22 4.77
N ASP A 643 -13.21 -19.95 5.09
CA ASP A 643 -13.69 -19.39 6.35
C ASP A 643 -15.23 -19.43 6.39
N ASP A 644 -15.76 -19.44 7.61
CA ASP A 644 -17.18 -19.52 7.86
C ASP A 644 -17.90 -18.39 7.13
N ASN A 645 -18.97 -18.72 6.42
CA ASN A 645 -19.79 -17.78 5.64
C ASN A 645 -19.09 -17.09 4.45
N VAL A 646 -17.90 -17.53 3.99
CA VAL A 646 -17.35 -17.10 2.69
C VAL A 646 -17.90 -17.98 1.58
N MET A 647 -17.35 -19.18 1.38
CA MET A 647 -17.77 -20.09 0.31
C MET A 647 -19.27 -20.44 0.35
N LYS A 648 -19.85 -20.58 1.55
CA LYS A 648 -21.29 -20.85 1.73
C LYS A 648 -22.17 -19.70 1.21
N LYS A 649 -21.83 -18.44 1.52
CA LYS A 649 -22.57 -17.27 1.01
C LYS A 649 -22.28 -17.04 -0.47
N TYR A 650 -21.03 -17.24 -0.89
CA TYR A 650 -20.61 -17.07 -2.27
C TYR A 650 -21.33 -18.03 -3.23
N SER A 651 -21.71 -19.23 -2.78
CA SER A 651 -22.48 -20.20 -3.56
C SER A 651 -24.01 -20.06 -3.46
N THR A 652 -24.50 -19.13 -2.63
CA THR A 652 -25.95 -18.90 -2.45
C THR A 652 -26.56 -18.31 -3.73
N LYS A 653 -27.67 -18.89 -4.19
CA LYS A 653 -28.38 -18.39 -5.38
C LYS A 653 -29.01 -17.03 -5.09
N SER A 654 -28.96 -16.16 -6.09
CA SER A 654 -29.70 -14.89 -6.07
C SER A 654 -31.19 -15.18 -6.16
N THR A 655 -31.96 -14.80 -5.14
CA THR A 655 -33.42 -14.93 -5.09
C THR A 655 -34.12 -13.58 -5.14
N GLU A 656 -33.47 -12.53 -4.68
CA GLU A 656 -33.98 -11.16 -4.63
C GLU A 656 -33.29 -10.27 -5.67
N ALA A 657 -33.97 -9.24 -6.16
CA ALA A 657 -33.45 -8.31 -7.16
C ALA A 657 -32.10 -7.68 -6.78
N SER A 658 -31.93 -7.27 -5.52
CA SER A 658 -30.68 -6.69 -5.00
C SER A 658 -29.51 -7.67 -5.07
N GLN A 659 -29.77 -8.95 -4.84
CA GLN A 659 -28.77 -10.01 -4.86
C GLN A 659 -28.24 -10.27 -6.27
N TYR A 660 -29.07 -10.12 -7.31
CA TYR A 660 -28.59 -10.22 -8.70
C TYR A 660 -27.58 -9.10 -9.03
N ILE A 661 -27.80 -7.89 -8.52
CA ILE A 661 -26.86 -6.76 -8.71
C ILE A 661 -25.60 -6.95 -7.87
N GLN A 662 -25.76 -7.34 -6.60
CA GLN A 662 -24.63 -7.45 -5.69
C GLN A 662 -23.76 -8.68 -5.99
N TYR A 663 -24.36 -9.84 -6.23
CA TYR A 663 -23.66 -11.12 -6.29
C TYR A 663 -23.25 -11.51 -7.72
N ASP A 664 -24.07 -11.22 -8.74
CA ASP A 664 -23.88 -11.76 -10.10
C ASP A 664 -23.29 -10.75 -11.10
N GLN A 665 -23.40 -9.43 -10.84
CA GLN A 665 -22.84 -8.40 -11.73
C GLN A 665 -21.38 -8.03 -11.41
N GLY A 666 -20.91 -8.34 -10.21
CA GLY A 666 -19.56 -8.07 -9.73
C GLY A 666 -19.12 -9.11 -8.71
N GLU A 667 -19.03 -10.35 -9.16
CA GLU A 667 -18.76 -11.54 -8.35
C GLU A 667 -17.41 -11.46 -7.61
N ASP A 668 -16.39 -10.89 -8.25
CA ASP A 668 -15.06 -10.69 -7.63
C ASP A 668 -15.15 -9.71 -6.44
N ARG A 669 -15.95 -8.66 -6.59
CA ARG A 669 -16.20 -7.67 -5.52
C ARG A 669 -17.03 -8.29 -4.40
N TRP A 670 -18.03 -9.09 -4.73
CA TRP A 670 -18.81 -9.82 -3.72
C TRP A 670 -17.94 -10.78 -2.90
N LEU A 671 -17.06 -11.54 -3.56
CA LEU A 671 -16.11 -12.42 -2.88
C LEU A 671 -15.21 -11.63 -1.92
N CYS A 672 -14.69 -10.47 -2.35
CA CYS A 672 -13.89 -9.59 -1.50
C CYS A 672 -14.70 -9.02 -0.33
N THR A 673 -15.93 -8.57 -0.55
CA THR A 673 -16.86 -8.11 0.50
C THR A 673 -17.02 -9.18 1.58
N LEU A 674 -17.17 -10.45 1.19
CA LEU A 674 -17.27 -11.58 2.14
C LEU A 674 -15.98 -11.78 2.95
N LEU A 675 -14.81 -11.74 2.30
CA LEU A 675 -13.50 -11.84 2.97
C LEU A 675 -13.30 -10.71 3.98
N LEU A 676 -13.61 -9.47 3.58
CA LEU A 676 -13.50 -8.28 4.43
C LEU A 676 -14.42 -8.38 5.64
N LYS A 677 -15.67 -8.86 5.45
CA LYS A 677 -16.62 -9.11 6.54
C LYS A 677 -16.19 -10.22 7.49
N GLN A 678 -15.40 -11.21 7.04
CA GLN A 678 -14.83 -12.24 7.93
C GLN A 678 -13.58 -11.78 8.70
N GLY A 679 -12.99 -10.65 8.34
CA GLY A 679 -11.80 -10.12 9.02
C GLY A 679 -10.49 -10.27 8.24
N TRP A 680 -10.55 -10.80 7.02
CA TRP A 680 -9.38 -10.93 6.15
C TRP A 680 -9.01 -9.59 5.52
N ARG A 681 -7.71 -9.36 5.34
CA ARG A 681 -7.22 -8.22 4.56
C ARG A 681 -7.08 -8.60 3.09
N VAL A 682 -7.46 -7.70 2.21
CA VAL A 682 -7.17 -7.76 0.77
C VAL A 682 -6.07 -6.75 0.45
N GLU A 683 -5.02 -7.22 -0.21
CA GLU A 683 -3.85 -6.40 -0.58
C GLU A 683 -3.73 -6.19 -2.08
N TYR A 684 -2.92 -5.19 -2.42
CA TYR A 684 -2.54 -4.82 -3.78
C TYR A 684 -1.02 -4.82 -3.86
N ASN A 685 -0.48 -5.44 -4.91
CA ASN A 685 0.94 -5.47 -5.18
C ASN A 685 1.22 -4.80 -6.52
N ALA A 686 1.67 -3.55 -6.49
CA ALA A 686 1.93 -2.75 -7.69
C ALA A 686 3.07 -3.26 -8.58
N ALA A 687 3.93 -4.15 -8.09
CA ALA A 687 5.01 -4.75 -8.89
C ALA A 687 4.59 -6.07 -9.57
N ALA A 688 3.39 -6.59 -9.28
CA ALA A 688 2.88 -7.80 -9.88
C ALA A 688 2.01 -7.45 -11.08
N ASP A 689 2.61 -7.24 -12.24
CA ASP A 689 1.93 -6.80 -13.46
C ASP A 689 1.26 -7.93 -14.23
N ALA A 690 0.07 -7.66 -14.76
CA ALA A 690 -0.65 -8.47 -15.73
C ALA A 690 -1.40 -7.58 -16.73
N TYR A 691 -1.68 -8.12 -17.92
CA TYR A 691 -2.32 -7.43 -19.04
C TYR A 691 -3.66 -8.09 -19.37
N THR A 692 -4.66 -7.31 -19.79
CA THR A 692 -6.01 -7.77 -20.13
C THR A 692 -6.60 -6.88 -21.22
N ASN A 693 -7.42 -7.46 -22.09
CA ASN A 693 -8.00 -6.73 -23.21
C ASN A 693 -9.11 -5.79 -22.72
N ALA A 694 -9.02 -4.52 -23.13
CA ALA A 694 -10.07 -3.55 -22.88
C ALA A 694 -11.11 -3.56 -24.01
N PRO A 695 -12.37 -3.22 -23.70
CA PRO A 695 -13.38 -2.89 -24.71
C PRO A 695 -12.87 -1.85 -25.72
N GLU A 696 -12.79 -2.23 -27.00
CA GLU A 696 -12.42 -1.30 -28.07
C GLU A 696 -13.64 -0.50 -28.55
N ASP A 697 -14.81 -1.13 -28.54
CA ASP A 697 -16.07 -0.51 -28.95
C ASP A 697 -16.73 0.27 -27.80
N PHE A 698 -17.24 1.45 -28.13
CA PHE A 698 -17.97 2.32 -27.19
C PHE A 698 -19.17 1.61 -26.53
N GLY A 699 -19.88 0.77 -27.29
CA GLY A 699 -21.02 0.00 -26.77
C GLY A 699 -20.61 -1.08 -25.78
N GLU A 700 -19.49 -1.75 -26.01
CA GLU A 700 -18.93 -2.74 -25.08
C GLU A 700 -18.50 -2.09 -23.76
N LEU A 701 -17.85 -0.92 -23.84
CA LEU A 701 -17.50 -0.11 -22.67
C LEU A 701 -18.74 0.23 -21.84
N TYR A 702 -19.82 0.73 -22.45
CA TYR A 702 -21.06 1.07 -21.75
C TYR A 702 -21.70 -0.18 -21.10
N ASN A 703 -21.70 -1.31 -21.79
CA ASN A 703 -22.23 -2.56 -21.26
C ASN A 703 -21.41 -3.12 -20.09
N GLN A 704 -20.08 -2.98 -20.13
CA GLN A 704 -19.22 -3.33 -18.99
C GLN A 704 -19.58 -2.49 -17.77
N ARG A 705 -19.72 -1.17 -17.95
CA ARG A 705 -19.94 -0.22 -16.86
C ARG A 705 -21.34 -0.28 -16.25
N ARG A 706 -22.34 -0.64 -17.06
CA ARG A 706 -23.69 -1.01 -16.59
C ARG A 706 -23.65 -2.05 -15.47
N ARG A 707 -22.70 -3.00 -15.52
CA ARG A 707 -22.55 -4.06 -14.51
C ARG A 707 -21.74 -3.57 -13.30
N TRP A 708 -20.60 -2.94 -13.58
CA TRP A 708 -19.62 -2.57 -12.56
C TRP A 708 -20.10 -1.44 -11.65
N GLY A 709 -20.79 -0.43 -12.18
CA GLY A 709 -21.26 0.73 -11.42
C GLY A 709 -22.23 0.34 -10.30
N PRO A 710 -23.38 -0.29 -10.60
CA PRO A 710 -24.37 -0.66 -9.61
C PRO A 710 -23.86 -1.71 -8.63
N SER A 711 -23.05 -2.68 -9.09
CA SER A 711 -22.45 -3.68 -8.21
C SER A 711 -21.44 -3.07 -7.23
N THR A 712 -20.64 -2.10 -7.68
CA THR A 712 -19.72 -1.36 -6.82
C THR A 712 -20.47 -0.60 -5.75
N MET A 713 -21.52 0.13 -6.13
CA MET A 713 -22.37 0.86 -5.19
C MET A 713 -23.01 -0.08 -4.16
N ALA A 714 -23.63 -1.18 -4.60
CA ALA A 714 -24.29 -2.13 -3.72
C ALA A 714 -23.33 -2.73 -2.67
N ASN A 715 -22.13 -3.15 -3.10
CA ASN A 715 -21.14 -3.74 -2.21
C ASN A 715 -20.55 -2.72 -1.22
N VAL A 716 -20.27 -1.49 -1.64
CA VAL A 716 -19.75 -0.44 -0.76
C VAL A 716 -20.80 0.00 0.25
N VAL A 717 -22.07 0.16 -0.17
CA VAL A 717 -23.18 0.47 0.74
C VAL A 717 -23.38 -0.64 1.78
N ASP A 718 -23.25 -1.91 1.39
CA ASP A 718 -23.33 -3.04 2.32
C ASP A 718 -22.19 -3.04 3.37
N LEU A 719 -20.97 -2.69 2.96
CA LEU A 719 -19.85 -2.49 3.89
C LEU A 719 -20.11 -1.32 4.84
N LEU A 720 -20.58 -0.17 4.31
CA LEU A 720 -20.88 1.03 5.09
C LEU A 720 -22.00 0.80 6.10
N GLY A 721 -23.08 0.12 5.71
CA GLY A 721 -24.18 -0.27 6.61
C GLY A 721 -23.74 -1.19 7.75
N SER A 722 -22.64 -1.93 7.56
CA SER A 722 -22.06 -2.85 8.54
C SER A 722 -20.83 -2.29 9.28
N THR A 723 -20.57 -0.97 9.22
CA THR A 723 -19.33 -0.32 9.69
C THR A 723 -18.94 -0.68 11.13
N SER A 724 -19.89 -0.69 12.07
CA SER A 724 -19.60 -0.96 13.50
C SER A 724 -19.10 -2.39 13.72
N THR A 725 -19.75 -3.36 13.06
CA THR A 725 -19.42 -4.78 13.18
C THR A 725 -18.12 -5.10 12.45
N ILE A 726 -17.94 -4.58 11.23
CA ILE A 726 -16.75 -4.80 10.42
C ILE A 726 -15.52 -4.16 11.08
N SER A 727 -15.60 -2.92 11.56
CA SER A 727 -14.47 -2.26 12.23
C SER A 727 -13.98 -2.99 13.48
N LYS A 728 -14.86 -3.73 14.17
CA LYS A 728 -14.50 -4.56 15.33
C LYS A 728 -13.79 -5.84 14.91
N ARG A 729 -14.23 -6.45 13.81
CA ARG A 729 -13.75 -7.75 13.33
C ARG A 729 -12.51 -7.65 12.45
N ASN A 730 -12.48 -6.68 11.53
CA ASN A 730 -11.41 -6.46 10.58
C ASN A 730 -10.61 -5.20 10.94
N ARG A 731 -9.35 -5.39 11.34
CA ARG A 731 -8.46 -4.28 11.71
C ARG A 731 -8.06 -3.39 10.55
N SER A 732 -8.24 -3.83 9.30
CA SER A 732 -7.92 -3.06 8.10
C SER A 732 -9.08 -2.14 7.69
N MET A 733 -10.26 -2.33 8.26
CA MET A 733 -11.50 -1.59 7.94
C MET A 733 -11.87 -0.67 9.11
N SER A 734 -10.98 0.26 9.47
CA SER A 734 -11.20 1.15 10.62
C SER A 734 -12.33 2.14 10.39
N LYS A 735 -12.89 2.74 11.46
CA LYS A 735 -13.93 3.79 11.31
C LYS A 735 -13.48 4.97 10.44
N PRO A 736 -12.26 5.53 10.58
CA PRO A 736 -11.77 6.56 9.66
C PRO A 736 -11.65 6.09 8.21
N PHE A 737 -11.25 4.84 7.97
CA PHE A 737 -11.24 4.29 6.62
C PHE A 737 -12.65 4.16 6.04
N MET A 738 -13.62 3.74 6.86
CA MET A 738 -15.03 3.69 6.46
C MET A 738 -15.60 5.08 6.17
N LEU A 739 -15.16 6.12 6.90
CA LEU A 739 -15.52 7.51 6.61
C LEU A 739 -14.92 7.98 5.27
N TYR A 740 -13.66 7.62 4.98
CA TYR A 740 -13.06 7.86 3.67
C TYR A 740 -13.88 7.22 2.54
N GLN A 741 -14.31 5.97 2.73
CA GLN A 741 -15.16 5.27 1.76
C GLN A 741 -16.55 5.89 1.62
N LEU A 742 -17.13 6.40 2.72
CA LEU A 742 -18.38 7.15 2.69
C LEU A 742 -18.25 8.42 1.84
N PHE A 743 -17.17 9.17 2.03
CA PHE A 743 -16.93 10.39 1.26
C PHE A 743 -16.68 10.07 -0.23
N ALA A 744 -15.92 9.00 -0.53
CA ALA A 744 -15.68 8.54 -1.89
C ALA A 744 -16.99 8.16 -2.63
N ILE A 745 -17.88 7.38 -1.99
CA ILE A 745 -19.16 7.01 -2.61
C ILE A 745 -20.11 8.22 -2.71
N ALA A 746 -20.12 9.12 -1.73
CA ALA A 746 -20.91 10.34 -1.79
C ALA A 746 -20.47 11.23 -2.96
N SER A 747 -19.15 11.43 -3.13
CA SER A 747 -18.59 12.16 -4.27
C SER A 747 -18.97 11.51 -5.60
N SER A 748 -18.91 10.18 -5.70
CA SER A 748 -19.33 9.46 -6.92
C SER A 748 -20.84 9.57 -7.21
N ILE A 749 -21.69 9.67 -6.19
CA ILE A 749 -23.14 9.86 -6.35
C ILE A 749 -23.44 11.27 -6.82
N LEU A 750 -22.74 12.29 -6.29
CA LEU A 750 -22.95 13.70 -6.59
C LEU A 750 -22.24 14.20 -7.87
N ALA A 751 -21.38 13.39 -8.48
CA ALA A 751 -20.62 13.76 -9.67
C ALA A 751 -21.47 14.28 -10.85
N PRO A 752 -22.64 13.69 -11.19
CA PRO A 752 -23.53 14.23 -12.23
C PRO A 752 -23.92 15.69 -12.00
N ALA A 753 -24.33 16.03 -10.77
CA ALA A 753 -24.70 17.39 -10.40
C ALA A 753 -23.51 18.36 -10.48
N THR A 754 -22.34 17.95 -9.98
CA THR A 754 -21.11 18.75 -10.05
C THR A 754 -20.73 19.09 -11.49
N ILE A 755 -20.92 18.16 -12.43
CA ILE A 755 -20.65 18.39 -13.86
C ILE A 755 -21.62 19.43 -14.45
N CYS A 756 -22.91 19.36 -14.11
CA CYS A 756 -23.89 20.36 -14.54
C CYS A 756 -23.54 21.77 -14.02
N LEU A 757 -23.10 21.89 -12.77
CA LEU A 757 -22.64 23.18 -12.19
C LEU A 757 -21.41 23.71 -12.91
N MET A 758 -20.43 22.86 -13.22
CA MET A 758 -19.23 23.25 -13.96
C MET A 758 -19.56 23.78 -15.36
N ILE A 759 -20.48 23.13 -16.06
CA ILE A 759 -20.98 23.59 -17.37
C ILE A 759 -21.73 24.92 -17.23
N ALA A 760 -22.62 25.03 -16.25
CA ALA A 760 -23.37 26.25 -15.98
C ALA A 760 -22.44 27.44 -15.72
N GLY A 761 -21.42 27.26 -14.87
CA GLY A 761 -20.41 28.30 -14.61
C GLY A 761 -19.66 28.75 -15.87
N SER A 762 -19.41 27.82 -16.80
CA SER A 762 -18.77 28.14 -18.09
C SER A 762 -19.69 28.95 -19.00
N PHE A 763 -21.01 28.65 -19.01
CA PHE A 763 -21.99 29.44 -19.76
C PHE A 763 -22.14 30.85 -19.21
N THR A 764 -22.18 31.01 -17.89
CA THR A 764 -22.20 32.34 -17.24
C THR A 764 -20.98 33.15 -17.64
N PHE A 765 -19.78 32.55 -17.66
CA PHE A 765 -18.55 33.24 -18.03
C PHE A 765 -18.50 33.64 -19.51
N LEU A 766 -18.82 32.71 -20.42
CA LEU A 766 -18.64 32.93 -21.86
C LEU A 766 -19.75 33.75 -22.50
N PHE A 767 -21.00 33.45 -22.13
CA PHE A 767 -22.17 34.08 -22.75
C PHE A 767 -22.73 35.24 -21.93
N GLN A 768 -22.12 35.54 -20.77
CA GLN A 768 -22.59 36.59 -19.84
C GLN A 768 -24.08 36.42 -19.48
N MET A 769 -24.53 35.16 -19.37
CA MET A 769 -25.90 34.81 -19.07
C MET A 769 -26.17 34.85 -17.58
N ASP A 770 -27.43 35.07 -17.19
CA ASP A 770 -27.85 34.88 -15.81
C ASP A 770 -27.56 33.44 -15.34
N ALA A 771 -27.07 33.30 -14.11
CA ALA A 771 -26.67 32.00 -13.56
C ALA A 771 -27.82 30.99 -13.52
N SER A 772 -29.06 31.46 -13.34
CA SER A 772 -30.25 30.61 -13.33
C SER A 772 -30.53 30.04 -14.72
N ILE A 773 -30.44 30.88 -15.74
CA ILE A 773 -30.65 30.47 -17.13
C ILE A 773 -29.54 29.49 -17.54
N ALA A 774 -28.28 29.80 -17.21
CA ALA A 774 -27.13 28.95 -17.47
C ALA A 774 -27.28 27.55 -16.84
N LEU A 775 -27.73 27.48 -15.58
CA LEU A 775 -27.97 26.21 -14.89
C LEU A 775 -29.10 25.39 -15.54
N VAL A 776 -30.22 26.04 -15.87
CA VAL A 776 -31.33 25.37 -16.55
C VAL A 776 -30.88 24.77 -17.88
N LEU A 777 -30.11 25.52 -18.67
CA LEU A 777 -29.56 25.03 -19.95
C LEU A 777 -28.58 23.87 -19.77
N ALA A 778 -27.77 23.87 -18.71
CA ALA A 778 -26.84 22.78 -18.41
C ALA A 778 -27.56 21.47 -18.02
N VAL A 779 -28.73 21.56 -17.38
CA VAL A 779 -29.48 20.42 -16.83
C VAL A 779 -30.49 19.82 -17.84
N ILE A 780 -30.97 20.61 -18.80
CA ILE A 780 -31.94 20.14 -19.81
C ILE A 780 -31.45 18.90 -20.59
N PRO A 781 -30.26 18.89 -21.23
CA PRO A 781 -29.83 17.75 -22.04
C PRO A 781 -29.68 16.45 -21.23
N PRO A 782 -29.10 16.45 -20.01
CA PRO A 782 -29.07 15.26 -19.16
C PRO A 782 -30.45 14.75 -18.75
N ILE A 783 -31.41 15.65 -18.45
CA ILE A 783 -32.79 15.25 -18.13
C ILE A 783 -33.45 14.60 -19.35
N ILE A 784 -33.30 15.20 -20.54
CA ILE A 784 -33.82 14.62 -21.79
C ILE A 784 -33.22 13.22 -21.97
N TYR A 785 -31.90 13.07 -21.84
CA TYR A 785 -31.25 11.78 -21.97
C TYR A 785 -31.72 10.76 -20.92
N LEU A 786 -31.91 11.17 -19.67
CA LEU A 786 -32.48 10.34 -18.60
C LEU A 786 -33.89 9.84 -18.98
N VAL A 787 -34.77 10.72 -19.44
CA VAL A 787 -36.13 10.36 -19.87
C VAL A 787 -36.09 9.41 -21.08
N LEU A 788 -35.21 9.67 -22.05
CA LEU A 788 -35.01 8.80 -23.21
C LEU A 788 -34.49 7.41 -22.80
N CYS A 789 -33.62 7.33 -21.79
CA CYS A 789 -33.15 6.04 -21.25
C CYS A 789 -34.26 5.19 -20.65
N PHE A 790 -35.31 5.80 -20.09
CA PHE A 790 -36.47 5.05 -19.59
C PHE A 790 -37.41 4.56 -20.72
N LYS A 791 -37.42 5.24 -21.87
CA LYS A 791 -38.36 4.97 -22.97
C LYS A 791 -37.78 4.11 -24.10
N LEU A 792 -36.48 4.23 -24.37
CA LEU A 792 -35.83 3.63 -25.53
C LEU A 792 -35.15 2.29 -25.20
N LYS A 793 -34.78 1.53 -26.25
CA LYS A 793 -33.97 0.31 -26.12
C LYS A 793 -32.51 0.65 -25.85
N SER A 794 -31.81 -0.20 -25.07
CA SER A 794 -30.41 -0.02 -24.67
C SER A 794 -29.44 0.27 -25.83
N GLU A 795 -29.59 -0.38 -26.99
CA GLU A 795 -28.76 -0.08 -28.18
C GLU A 795 -28.95 1.35 -28.69
N THR A 796 -30.18 1.87 -28.72
CA THR A 796 -30.48 3.24 -29.13
C THR A 796 -29.98 4.24 -28.10
N GLN A 797 -30.08 3.91 -26.81
CA GLN A 797 -29.56 4.74 -25.73
C GLN A 797 -28.05 4.94 -25.87
N ILE A 798 -27.28 3.86 -26.12
CA ILE A 798 -25.83 3.93 -26.34
C ILE A 798 -25.50 4.80 -27.56
N LYS A 799 -26.26 4.69 -28.66
CA LYS A 799 -26.05 5.54 -29.85
C LYS A 799 -26.25 7.03 -29.53
N ILE A 800 -27.32 7.36 -28.79
CA ILE A 800 -27.58 8.74 -28.34
C ILE A 800 -26.48 9.19 -27.39
N ALA A 801 -26.04 8.32 -26.47
CA ALA A 801 -24.93 8.60 -25.57
C ALA A 801 -23.66 8.93 -26.36
N GLY A 802 -23.32 8.16 -27.40
CA GLY A 802 -22.16 8.41 -28.24
C GLY A 802 -22.21 9.78 -28.93
N LEU A 803 -23.37 10.16 -29.49
CA LEU A 803 -23.57 11.49 -30.09
C LEU A 803 -23.40 12.60 -29.04
N LEU A 804 -24.05 12.45 -27.89
CA LEU A 804 -23.93 13.41 -26.79
C LEU A 804 -22.49 13.47 -26.26
N SER A 805 -21.78 12.36 -26.14
CA SER A 805 -20.38 12.32 -25.69
C SER A 805 -19.48 13.17 -26.59
N ILE A 806 -19.69 13.16 -27.90
CA ILE A 806 -18.96 14.02 -28.84
C ILE A 806 -19.27 15.50 -28.55
N MET A 807 -20.55 15.85 -28.42
CA MET A 807 -20.97 17.23 -28.09
C MET A 807 -20.40 17.69 -26.74
N TYR A 808 -20.43 16.84 -25.73
CA TYR A 808 -19.88 17.11 -24.41
C TYR A 808 -18.35 17.22 -24.41
N ALA A 809 -17.65 16.50 -25.29
CA ALA A 809 -16.20 16.65 -25.45
C ALA A 809 -15.86 18.05 -25.98
N PHE A 810 -16.59 18.56 -26.98
CA PHE A 810 -16.44 19.95 -27.43
C PHE A 810 -16.79 20.96 -26.34
N LEU A 811 -17.87 20.70 -25.59
CA LEU A 811 -18.23 21.53 -24.44
C LEU A 811 -17.12 21.54 -23.38
N MET A 812 -16.45 20.42 -23.13
CA MET A 812 -15.31 20.36 -22.20
C MET A 812 -14.09 21.14 -22.67
N LEU A 813 -13.83 21.20 -23.98
CA LEU A 813 -12.81 22.10 -24.52
C LEU A 813 -13.16 23.56 -24.21
N VAL A 814 -14.42 23.92 -24.40
CA VAL A 814 -14.94 25.27 -24.10
C VAL A 814 -14.85 25.58 -22.60
N VAL A 815 -15.21 24.64 -21.71
CA VAL A 815 -15.02 24.78 -20.25
C VAL A 815 -13.55 25.02 -19.91
N THR A 816 -12.63 24.26 -20.51
CA THR A 816 -11.19 24.40 -20.25
C THR A 816 -10.69 25.79 -20.68
N LEU A 817 -11.09 26.25 -21.87
CA LEU A 817 -10.77 27.59 -22.36
C LEU A 817 -11.40 28.69 -21.51
N SER A 818 -12.62 28.47 -20.97
CA SER A 818 -13.30 29.40 -20.06
C SER A 818 -12.52 29.58 -18.77
N ILE A 819 -11.99 28.49 -18.18
CA ILE A 819 -11.17 28.56 -16.97
C ILE A 819 -9.88 29.35 -17.24
N ILE A 820 -9.24 29.09 -18.38
CA ILE A 820 -8.05 29.85 -18.82
C ILE A 820 -8.39 31.33 -19.03
N GLY A 821 -9.50 31.63 -19.69
CA GLY A 821 -9.98 32.99 -19.91
C GLY A 821 -10.27 33.73 -18.59
N SER A 822 -10.82 33.05 -17.58
CA SER A 822 -11.04 33.64 -16.25
C SER A 822 -9.72 34.03 -15.59
N MET A 823 -8.68 33.18 -15.66
CA MET A 823 -7.36 33.52 -15.13
C MET A 823 -6.78 34.80 -15.74
N VAL A 824 -6.91 34.94 -17.06
CA VAL A 824 -6.40 36.11 -17.80
C VAL A 824 -7.23 37.36 -17.47
N LYS A 825 -8.56 37.26 -17.47
CA LYS A 825 -9.47 38.40 -17.21
C LYS A 825 -9.31 38.95 -15.80
N GLU A 826 -9.11 38.08 -14.81
CA GLU A 826 -8.98 38.46 -13.41
C GLU A 826 -7.54 38.78 -12.99
N ASN A 827 -6.56 38.63 -13.92
CA ASN A 827 -5.12 38.78 -13.66
C ASN A 827 -4.63 37.96 -12.46
N THR A 828 -5.22 36.78 -12.24
CA THR A 828 -4.88 35.91 -11.12
C THR A 828 -5.04 34.44 -11.48
N ILE A 829 -4.14 33.60 -10.95
CA ILE A 829 -4.26 32.14 -11.00
C ILE A 829 -5.03 31.57 -9.80
N LEU A 830 -5.38 32.43 -8.83
CA LEU A 830 -5.95 32.01 -7.54
C LEU A 830 -7.47 31.92 -7.52
N THR A 831 -8.13 31.86 -8.69
CA THR A 831 -9.57 31.56 -8.71
C THR A 831 -9.79 30.10 -8.30
N PRO A 832 -10.88 29.77 -7.59
CA PRO A 832 -11.10 28.41 -7.06
C PRO A 832 -11.02 27.31 -8.12
N SER A 833 -11.64 27.54 -9.30
CA SER A 833 -11.60 26.61 -10.42
C SER A 833 -10.21 26.44 -11.01
N SER A 834 -9.41 27.52 -11.06
CA SER A 834 -8.04 27.49 -11.56
C SER A 834 -7.11 26.75 -10.60
N ILE A 835 -7.19 27.05 -9.29
CA ILE A 835 -6.45 26.32 -8.25
C ILE A 835 -6.77 24.83 -8.33
N PHE A 836 -8.04 24.47 -8.46
CA PHE A 836 -8.47 23.08 -8.56
C PHE A 836 -7.87 22.37 -9.78
N VAL A 837 -7.99 22.96 -10.97
CA VAL A 837 -7.47 22.37 -12.22
C VAL A 837 -5.95 22.29 -12.20
N ILE A 838 -5.27 23.35 -11.76
CA ILE A 838 -3.79 23.38 -11.64
C ILE A 838 -3.33 22.33 -10.64
N ALA A 839 -3.98 22.23 -9.47
CA ALA A 839 -3.64 21.25 -8.45
C ALA A 839 -3.82 19.80 -8.96
N ILE A 840 -4.95 19.48 -9.57
CA ILE A 840 -5.19 18.12 -10.12
C ILE A 840 -4.21 17.81 -11.24
N SER A 841 -3.99 18.76 -12.16
CA SER A 841 -3.06 18.58 -13.27
C SER A 841 -1.64 18.34 -12.76
N SER A 842 -1.21 19.13 -11.77
CA SER A 842 0.09 18.97 -11.12
C SER A 842 0.21 17.61 -10.43
N ILE A 843 -0.82 17.19 -9.69
CA ILE A 843 -0.86 15.87 -9.04
C ILE A 843 -0.74 14.75 -10.08
N TYR A 844 -1.47 14.81 -11.19
CA TYR A 844 -1.40 13.79 -12.24
C TYR A 844 -0.05 13.78 -12.96
N ILE A 845 0.52 14.94 -13.29
CA ILE A 845 1.85 15.05 -13.91
C ILE A 845 2.92 14.49 -12.97
N ILE A 846 2.96 14.92 -11.71
CA ILE A 846 3.94 14.43 -10.73
C ILE A 846 3.76 12.92 -10.51
N THR A 847 2.51 12.44 -10.40
CA THR A 847 2.22 11.02 -10.27
C THR A 847 2.73 10.22 -11.47
N ALA A 848 2.54 10.72 -12.70
CA ALA A 848 3.05 10.08 -13.92
C ALA A 848 4.59 10.06 -13.96
N ILE A 849 5.26 11.14 -13.54
CA ILE A 849 6.73 11.21 -13.43
C ILE A 849 7.25 10.12 -12.46
N MET A 850 6.55 9.88 -11.35
CA MET A 850 6.89 8.81 -10.40
C MET A 850 6.66 7.38 -10.93
N HIS A 851 6.03 7.25 -12.11
CA HIS A 851 5.79 6.00 -12.82
C HIS A 851 6.40 6.06 -14.24
N PRO A 852 7.75 6.10 -14.35
CA PRO A 852 8.42 6.39 -15.62
C PRO A 852 8.13 5.39 -16.74
N GLN A 853 7.85 4.13 -16.42
CA GLN A 853 7.45 3.12 -17.41
C GLN A 853 6.10 3.41 -18.09
N GLU A 854 5.29 4.27 -17.48
CA GLU A 854 3.92 4.57 -17.89
C GLU A 854 3.67 6.07 -18.04
N ILE A 855 4.74 6.87 -18.03
CA ILE A 855 4.63 8.32 -18.18
C ILE A 855 3.89 8.70 -19.47
N GLN A 856 4.04 7.87 -20.51
CA GLN A 856 3.34 8.00 -21.79
C GLN A 856 1.81 7.92 -21.65
N LEU A 857 1.28 7.33 -20.58
CA LEU A 857 -0.17 7.28 -20.35
C LEU A 857 -0.76 8.67 -20.15
N ILE A 858 0.04 9.68 -19.79
CA ILE A 858 -0.42 11.06 -19.64
C ILE A 858 -1.01 11.64 -20.93
N PHE A 859 -0.53 11.20 -22.10
CA PHE A 859 -1.08 11.62 -23.39
C PHE A 859 -2.53 11.14 -23.58
N HIS A 860 -2.85 9.95 -23.08
CA HIS A 860 -4.23 9.45 -23.05
C HIS A 860 -5.11 10.22 -22.04
N GLY A 861 -4.50 10.93 -21.09
CA GLY A 861 -5.18 11.77 -20.10
C GLY A 861 -5.98 12.91 -20.70
N LEU A 862 -5.60 13.43 -21.87
CA LEU A 862 -6.36 14.46 -22.56
C LEU A 862 -7.77 13.96 -22.93
N ILE A 863 -7.86 12.76 -23.50
CA ILE A 863 -9.15 12.12 -23.84
C ILE A 863 -9.97 11.86 -22.59
N TYR A 864 -9.31 11.42 -21.51
CA TYR A 864 -9.97 11.22 -20.23
C TYR A 864 -10.63 12.50 -19.70
N ILE A 865 -9.91 13.64 -19.73
CA ILE A 865 -10.44 14.94 -19.30
C ILE A 865 -11.62 15.37 -20.17
N LEU A 866 -11.50 15.25 -21.50
CA LEU A 866 -12.59 15.58 -22.43
C LEU A 866 -13.82 14.69 -22.24
N ALA A 867 -13.61 13.44 -21.83
CA ALA A 867 -14.66 12.46 -21.60
C ALA A 867 -15.32 12.57 -20.21
N ILE A 868 -14.92 13.51 -19.33
CA ILE A 868 -15.47 13.61 -17.96
C ILE A 868 -17.02 13.64 -17.93
N PRO A 869 -17.72 14.50 -18.70
CA PRO A 869 -19.19 14.48 -18.71
C PRO A 869 -19.76 13.18 -19.27
N SER A 870 -19.11 12.60 -20.29
CA SER A 870 -19.54 11.30 -20.81
C SER A 870 -19.43 10.21 -19.74
N ALA A 871 -18.31 10.14 -19.02
CA ALA A 871 -17.99 9.09 -18.07
C ALA A 871 -18.73 9.21 -16.73
N TYR A 872 -18.96 10.43 -16.23
CA TYR A 872 -19.51 10.66 -14.89
C TYR A 872 -20.95 11.18 -14.89
N LEU A 873 -21.49 11.63 -16.03
CA LEU A 873 -22.88 12.06 -16.18
C LEU A 873 -23.68 11.12 -17.10
N LEU A 874 -23.33 11.00 -18.38
CA LEU A 874 -24.11 10.17 -19.33
C LEU A 874 -24.04 8.67 -19.01
N LEU A 875 -22.84 8.16 -18.75
CA LEU A 875 -22.62 6.76 -18.40
C LEU A 875 -23.27 6.41 -17.05
N SER A 876 -23.25 7.31 -16.08
CA SER A 876 -23.95 7.15 -14.79
C SER A 876 -25.46 7.01 -14.99
N ILE A 877 -26.06 7.87 -15.83
CA ILE A 877 -27.47 7.77 -16.24
C ILE A 877 -27.76 6.41 -16.87
N TYR A 878 -27.01 6.04 -17.89
CA TYR A 878 -27.20 4.76 -18.58
C TYR A 878 -27.08 3.57 -17.62
N SER A 879 -26.06 3.59 -16.77
CA SER A 879 -25.76 2.51 -15.83
C SER A 879 -26.87 2.32 -14.79
N MET A 880 -27.41 3.39 -14.22
CA MET A 880 -28.47 3.30 -13.20
C MET A 880 -29.81 2.90 -13.82
N VAL A 881 -30.18 3.48 -14.97
CA VAL A 881 -31.44 3.18 -15.65
C VAL A 881 -31.46 1.75 -16.22
N ASN A 882 -30.30 1.17 -16.53
CA ASN A 882 -30.23 -0.21 -17.05
C ASN A 882 -29.78 -1.24 -16.00
N MET A 883 -29.78 -0.91 -14.70
CA MET A 883 -29.34 -1.85 -13.66
C MET A 883 -30.26 -3.08 -13.52
N ASN A 884 -31.50 -3.00 -14.02
CA ASN A 884 -32.42 -4.14 -14.10
C ASN A 884 -32.04 -5.15 -15.19
N ASN A 885 -31.15 -4.77 -16.11
CA ASN A 885 -30.62 -5.67 -17.13
C ASN A 885 -29.42 -6.44 -16.59
N VAL A 886 -29.67 -7.69 -16.19
CA VAL A 886 -28.67 -8.59 -15.61
C VAL A 886 -28.01 -9.53 -16.63
N SER A 887 -28.14 -9.23 -17.93
CA SER A 887 -27.40 -9.93 -18.99
C SER A 887 -25.91 -9.58 -18.95
N TRP A 888 -25.06 -10.44 -19.51
CA TRP A 888 -23.62 -10.15 -19.61
C TRP A 888 -23.26 -9.26 -20.80
N GLY A 889 -24.10 -9.23 -21.84
CA GLY A 889 -24.17 -8.15 -22.84
C GLY A 889 -23.00 -8.02 -23.83
N THR A 890 -21.87 -8.70 -23.63
CA THR A 890 -20.70 -8.59 -24.53
C THR A 890 -20.65 -9.64 -25.64
N ARG A 891 -21.17 -10.87 -25.43
CA ARG A 891 -21.10 -11.95 -26.44
C ARG A 891 -22.31 -12.92 -26.44
N GLU A 892 -23.44 -12.53 -25.83
CA GLU A 892 -24.65 -13.37 -25.80
C GLU A 892 -25.36 -13.32 -27.16
N THR A 893 -25.44 -14.45 -27.87
CA THR A 893 -26.31 -14.57 -29.05
C THR A 893 -27.76 -14.32 -28.64
N LYS A 894 -28.41 -13.32 -29.24
CA LYS A 894 -29.86 -13.10 -29.09
C LYS A 894 -30.57 -14.43 -29.41
N PRO A 895 -31.53 -14.90 -28.60
CA PRO A 895 -32.40 -16.00 -29.02
C PRO A 895 -33.13 -15.56 -30.30
N ALA A 896 -33.26 -16.48 -31.26
CA ALA A 896 -33.90 -16.21 -32.54
C ALA A 896 -35.30 -15.61 -32.32
N ALA A 897 -35.54 -14.43 -32.89
CA ALA A 897 -36.86 -13.82 -32.90
C ALA A 897 -37.78 -14.71 -33.73
N GLY A 898 -38.80 -15.31 -33.10
CA GLY A 898 -39.81 -16.12 -33.81
C GLY A 898 -40.02 -17.55 -33.32
N ALA A 899 -39.71 -17.89 -32.05
CA ALA A 899 -40.21 -19.13 -31.47
C ALA A 899 -41.73 -19.03 -31.26
N VAL A 900 -42.48 -19.44 -32.28
CA VAL A 900 -43.93 -19.62 -32.24
C VAL A 900 -44.28 -20.56 -31.08
N THR A 901 -45.15 -20.12 -30.18
CA THR A 901 -45.82 -20.98 -29.19
C THR A 901 -46.46 -22.15 -29.91
N PRO A 902 -46.11 -23.42 -29.63
CA PRO A 902 -46.80 -24.54 -30.22
C PRO A 902 -48.24 -24.56 -29.69
N GLU A 903 -49.22 -24.49 -30.60
CA GLU A 903 -50.61 -24.79 -30.25
C GLU A 903 -50.74 -26.25 -29.77
N PRO A 904 -51.63 -26.53 -28.80
CA PRO A 904 -51.74 -27.84 -28.21
C PRO A 904 -52.64 -28.75 -29.07
N SER A 905 -52.05 -29.58 -29.91
CA SER A 905 -52.81 -30.62 -30.65
C SER A 905 -52.08 -31.97 -30.69
N THR A 906 -51.88 -32.61 -29.53
CA THR A 906 -51.75 -34.09 -29.38
C THR A 906 -51.66 -34.48 -27.88
N PRO A 907 -52.07 -35.69 -27.47
CA PRO A 907 -52.10 -36.07 -26.06
C PRO A 907 -50.68 -36.23 -25.48
N GLN A 908 -50.30 -35.32 -24.58
CA GLN A 908 -48.98 -35.26 -23.95
C GLN A 908 -48.76 -36.35 -22.89
N THR A 909 -47.58 -36.98 -22.91
CA THR A 909 -47.14 -37.98 -21.92
C THR A 909 -46.91 -37.37 -20.52
N ARG A 910 -47.00 -38.19 -19.45
CA ARG A 910 -46.86 -37.75 -18.04
C ARG A 910 -45.55 -36.96 -17.76
N THR A 911 -44.47 -37.32 -18.46
CA THR A 911 -43.16 -36.65 -18.41
C THR A 911 -43.17 -35.27 -19.10
N GLN A 912 -43.92 -35.11 -20.19
CA GLN A 912 -44.10 -33.82 -20.88
C GLN A 912 -44.94 -32.84 -20.06
N LYS A 913 -46.01 -33.32 -19.39
CA LYS A 913 -46.80 -32.49 -18.45
C LYS A 913 -45.97 -31.98 -17.26
N GLY A 914 -45.10 -32.84 -16.71
CA GLY A 914 -44.17 -32.45 -15.64
C GLY A 914 -43.16 -31.40 -16.08
N ARG A 915 -42.60 -31.53 -17.29
CA ARG A 915 -41.70 -30.52 -17.89
C ARG A 915 -42.42 -29.20 -18.13
N TYR A 916 -43.62 -29.24 -18.71
CA TYR A 916 -44.44 -28.07 -18.97
C TYR A 916 -44.79 -27.28 -17.70
N GLN A 917 -45.17 -27.96 -16.61
CA GLN A 917 -45.42 -27.31 -15.31
C GLN A 917 -44.17 -26.67 -14.70
N VAL A 918 -43.01 -27.31 -14.83
CA VAL A 918 -41.72 -26.76 -14.34
C VAL A 918 -41.29 -25.55 -15.16
N ASP A 919 -41.43 -25.61 -16.48
CA ASP A 919 -41.11 -24.51 -17.39
C ASP A 919 -42.05 -23.32 -17.16
N THR A 920 -43.34 -23.57 -16.94
CA THR A 920 -44.32 -22.54 -16.57
C THR A 920 -43.95 -21.86 -15.24
N LYS A 921 -43.64 -22.62 -14.18
CA LYS A 921 -43.20 -22.06 -12.88
C LYS A 921 -41.90 -21.26 -13.00
N LYS A 922 -40.95 -21.72 -13.82
CA LYS A 922 -39.69 -21.03 -14.08
C LYS A 922 -39.90 -19.71 -14.81
N SER A 923 -40.80 -19.69 -15.80
CA SER A 923 -41.15 -18.48 -16.54
C SER A 923 -41.83 -17.43 -15.65
N LEU A 924 -42.78 -17.83 -14.78
CA LEU A 924 -43.45 -16.96 -13.81
C LEU A 924 -42.46 -16.37 -12.79
N LEU A 925 -41.53 -17.19 -12.28
CA LEU A 925 -40.49 -16.73 -11.36
C LEU A 925 -39.55 -15.72 -12.04
N GLN A 926 -39.15 -15.98 -13.29
CA GLN A 926 -38.29 -15.08 -14.06
C GLN A 926 -38.99 -13.76 -14.38
N GLN A 927 -40.30 -13.79 -14.66
CA GLN A 927 -41.12 -12.59 -14.82
C GLN A 927 -41.23 -11.80 -13.52
N LYS A 928 -41.46 -12.46 -12.38
CA LYS A 928 -41.48 -11.83 -11.05
C LYS A 928 -40.15 -11.13 -10.75
N ILE A 929 -39.03 -11.84 -10.89
CA ILE A 929 -37.69 -11.27 -10.67
C ILE A 929 -37.44 -10.09 -11.62
N GLY A 930 -37.88 -10.19 -12.88
CA GLY A 930 -37.80 -9.09 -13.84
C GLY A 930 -38.58 -7.85 -13.39
N ASN A 931 -39.76 -8.03 -12.80
CA ASN A 931 -40.57 -6.94 -12.23
C ASN A 931 -39.91 -6.35 -10.98
N ASP A 932 -39.44 -7.20 -10.05
CA ASP A 932 -38.75 -6.77 -8.82
C ASP A 932 -37.46 -5.98 -9.16
N LEU A 933 -36.72 -6.39 -10.19
CA LEU A 933 -35.54 -5.68 -10.70
C LEU A 933 -35.91 -4.30 -11.27
N ARG A 934 -37.04 -4.19 -11.98
CA ARG A 934 -37.54 -2.90 -12.50
C ARG A 934 -37.98 -1.98 -11.37
N GLU A 935 -38.65 -2.52 -10.35
CA GLU A 935 -39.07 -1.76 -9.17
C GLU A 935 -37.85 -1.25 -8.39
N LEU A 936 -36.87 -2.13 -8.14
CA LEU A 936 -35.62 -1.76 -7.49
C LEU A 936 -34.87 -0.69 -8.28
N ARG A 937 -34.76 -0.84 -9.60
CA ARG A 937 -34.19 0.19 -10.48
C ARG A 937 -34.91 1.51 -10.28
N ASN A 938 -36.24 1.54 -10.34
CA ASN A 938 -36.99 2.78 -10.23
C ASN A 938 -36.72 3.48 -8.88
N LYS A 939 -36.72 2.73 -7.77
CA LYS A 939 -36.41 3.24 -6.42
C LYS A 939 -34.98 3.79 -6.33
N VAL A 940 -33.99 3.02 -6.76
CA VAL A 940 -32.57 3.41 -6.68
C VAL A 940 -32.26 4.58 -7.61
N THR A 941 -32.78 4.55 -8.84
CA THR A 941 -32.58 5.62 -9.82
C THR A 941 -33.23 6.92 -9.35
N PHE A 942 -34.45 6.84 -8.79
CA PHE A 942 -35.11 7.99 -8.17
C PHE A 942 -34.27 8.57 -7.03
N ALA A 943 -33.82 7.75 -6.08
CA ALA A 943 -33.00 8.21 -4.96
C ALA A 943 -31.67 8.83 -5.45
N TYR A 944 -31.00 8.21 -6.41
CA TYR A 944 -29.73 8.69 -6.97
C TYR A 944 -29.88 10.07 -7.62
N PHE A 945 -30.89 10.26 -8.48
CA PHE A 945 -31.10 11.55 -9.14
C PHE A 945 -31.77 12.59 -8.26
N MET A 946 -32.56 12.19 -7.26
CA MET A 946 -33.10 13.11 -6.25
C MET A 946 -31.98 13.70 -5.41
N LEU A 947 -30.99 12.90 -4.98
CA LEU A 947 -29.81 13.41 -4.26
C LEU A 947 -29.03 14.41 -5.11
N ASN A 948 -28.87 14.14 -6.42
CA ASN A 948 -28.23 15.08 -7.35
C ASN A 948 -29.06 16.38 -7.50
N ALA A 949 -30.38 16.28 -7.64
CA ALA A 949 -31.25 17.45 -7.75
C ALA A 949 -31.22 18.31 -6.48
N LEU A 950 -31.28 17.69 -5.30
CA LEU A 950 -31.16 18.38 -4.01
C LEU A 950 -29.80 19.07 -3.87
N TRP A 951 -28.72 18.42 -4.30
CA TRP A 951 -27.39 19.02 -4.31
C TRP A 951 -27.30 20.23 -5.25
N LEU A 952 -27.85 20.12 -6.48
CA LEU A 952 -27.94 21.24 -7.42
C LEU A 952 -28.71 22.41 -6.83
N VAL A 953 -29.89 22.17 -6.24
CA VAL A 953 -30.71 23.23 -5.66
C VAL A 953 -30.00 23.86 -4.47
N ALA A 954 -29.41 23.08 -3.57
CA ALA A 954 -28.72 23.58 -2.39
C ALA A 954 -27.50 24.44 -2.77
N THR A 955 -26.66 23.96 -3.68
CA THR A 955 -25.48 24.70 -4.17
C THR A 955 -25.88 25.98 -4.89
N PHE A 956 -26.84 25.90 -5.81
CA PHE A 956 -27.31 27.05 -6.58
C PHE A 956 -27.98 28.12 -5.71
N THR A 957 -28.82 27.70 -4.75
CA THR A 957 -29.49 28.65 -3.83
C THR A 957 -28.47 29.42 -3.00
N LEU A 958 -27.41 28.75 -2.54
CA LEU A 958 -26.34 29.43 -1.81
C LEU A 958 -25.49 30.33 -2.68
N GLN A 959 -25.27 29.99 -3.94
CA GLN A 959 -24.60 30.86 -4.90
C GLN A 959 -25.37 32.16 -5.14
N LEU A 960 -26.71 32.11 -5.14
CA LEU A 960 -27.55 33.30 -5.26
C LEU A 960 -27.62 34.13 -3.96
N SER A 961 -27.40 33.51 -2.81
CA SER A 961 -27.49 34.21 -1.51
C SER A 961 -26.18 34.92 -1.16
N ALA A 962 -26.19 36.26 -1.09
CA ALA A 962 -25.03 37.04 -0.60
C ALA A 962 -24.80 36.91 0.92
N ALA A 963 -25.69 36.23 1.65
CA ALA A 963 -25.69 36.17 3.11
C ALA A 963 -24.56 35.29 3.70
N VAL A 964 -24.03 34.34 2.93
CA VAL A 964 -22.97 33.43 3.39
C VAL A 964 -21.95 33.25 2.26
N SER A 965 -20.99 34.16 2.13
CA SER A 965 -19.89 34.06 1.17
C SER A 965 -18.53 34.24 1.84
N ILE A 966 -17.56 33.41 1.43
CA ILE A 966 -16.18 33.51 1.88
C ILE A 966 -15.48 34.50 0.95
N THR A 967 -15.00 35.61 1.50
CA THR A 967 -14.34 36.67 0.74
C THR A 967 -12.83 36.50 0.79
N ILE A 968 -12.19 36.25 -0.34
CA ILE A 968 -10.73 36.08 -0.46
C ILE A 968 -10.13 37.24 -1.28
N PRO A 969 -9.08 37.92 -0.79
CA PRO A 969 -8.41 38.98 -1.56
C PRO A 969 -7.68 38.40 -2.77
N ILE A 970 -7.85 39.05 -3.93
CA ILE A 970 -7.19 38.67 -5.18
C ILE A 970 -5.73 39.14 -5.15
N LEU A 971 -4.81 38.19 -5.29
CA LEU A 971 -3.39 38.47 -5.56
C LEU A 971 -3.13 38.42 -7.07
N ASP A 972 -2.34 39.36 -7.57
CA ASP A 972 -1.88 39.33 -8.96
C ASP A 972 -0.85 38.20 -9.19
N PHE A 973 -0.40 38.04 -10.44
CA PHE A 973 0.66 37.08 -10.79
C PHE A 973 1.98 37.30 -10.03
N ASN A 974 2.21 38.50 -9.47
CA ASN A 974 3.38 38.86 -8.68
C ASN A 974 3.12 38.77 -7.17
N LEU A 975 2.04 38.13 -6.74
CA LEU A 975 1.61 37.96 -5.35
C LEU A 975 1.33 39.29 -4.62
N LYS A 976 1.03 40.36 -5.35
CA LYS A 976 0.61 41.65 -4.79
C LYS A 976 -0.91 41.73 -4.69
N PRO A 977 -1.46 42.28 -3.60
CA PRO A 977 -2.89 42.47 -3.45
C PRO A 977 -3.41 43.49 -4.49
N THR A 978 -4.40 43.08 -5.27
CA THR A 978 -5.02 43.90 -6.33
C THR A 978 -6.11 44.85 -5.82
N GLY A 979 -6.47 44.74 -4.53
CA GLY A 979 -7.57 45.51 -3.91
C GLY A 979 -8.99 45.00 -4.25
N LYS A 980 -9.12 43.93 -5.03
CA LYS A 980 -10.39 43.26 -5.33
C LYS A 980 -10.52 41.96 -4.53
N ASN A 981 -11.75 41.56 -4.21
CA ASN A 981 -12.03 40.31 -3.49
C ASN A 981 -12.90 39.38 -4.35
N ILE A 982 -12.63 38.07 -4.31
CA ILE A 982 -13.50 37.02 -4.86
C ILE A 982 -14.41 36.52 -3.75
N GLN A 983 -15.69 36.37 -4.06
CA GLN A 983 -16.65 35.67 -3.20
C GLN A 983 -16.77 34.22 -3.62
N ILE A 984 -16.64 33.30 -2.66
CA ILE A 984 -16.77 31.86 -2.86
C ILE A 984 -17.93 31.35 -2.02
N ASP A 985 -18.80 30.54 -2.62
CA ASP A 985 -19.90 29.91 -1.89
C ASP A 985 -19.37 28.79 -0.95
N PRO A 986 -19.82 28.72 0.32
CA PRO A 986 -19.29 27.78 1.31
C PRO A 986 -19.46 26.30 0.96
N ILE A 987 -20.54 25.91 0.27
CA ILE A 987 -20.77 24.51 -0.09
C ILE A 987 -19.85 24.08 -1.23
N GLY A 988 -19.72 24.89 -2.27
CA GLY A 988 -18.77 24.69 -3.35
C GLY A 988 -17.34 24.64 -2.81
N PHE A 989 -16.98 25.56 -1.91
CA PHE A 989 -15.69 25.54 -1.22
C PHE A 989 -15.48 24.27 -0.40
N MET A 990 -16.47 23.84 0.39
CA MET A 990 -16.41 22.60 1.18
C MET A 990 -16.23 21.37 0.29
N PHE A 991 -16.95 21.31 -0.84
CA PHE A 991 -16.84 20.21 -1.78
C PHE A 991 -15.48 20.18 -2.48
N ILE A 992 -15.01 21.32 -3.00
CA ILE A 992 -13.67 21.46 -3.61
C ILE A 992 -12.60 21.07 -2.60
N THR A 993 -12.69 21.58 -1.38
CA THR A 993 -11.75 21.27 -0.30
C THR A 993 -11.81 19.79 0.07
N GLY A 994 -12.99 19.20 0.15
CA GLY A 994 -13.18 17.77 0.44
C GLY A 994 -12.60 16.88 -0.65
N PHE A 995 -12.87 17.19 -1.93
CA PHE A 995 -12.31 16.47 -3.07
C PHE A 995 -10.79 16.65 -3.14
N ALA A 996 -10.29 17.87 -3.02
CA ALA A 996 -8.85 18.17 -2.99
C ALA A 996 -8.17 17.45 -1.82
N THR A 997 -8.81 17.36 -0.66
CA THR A 997 -8.33 16.57 0.49
C THR A 997 -8.29 15.08 0.16
N LEU A 998 -9.32 14.54 -0.49
CA LEU A 998 -9.35 13.14 -0.91
C LEU A 998 -8.22 12.82 -1.90
N VAL A 999 -8.03 13.64 -2.92
CA VAL A 999 -6.95 13.46 -3.92
C VAL A 999 -5.58 13.70 -3.28
N GLY A 1000 -5.44 14.69 -2.39
CA GLY A 1000 -4.22 14.94 -1.63
C GLY A 1000 -3.83 13.76 -0.73
N ILE A 1001 -4.79 13.16 -0.02
CA ILE A 1001 -4.59 11.92 0.73
C ILE A 1001 -4.14 10.80 -0.21
N GLN A 1002 -4.78 10.64 -1.36
CA GLN A 1002 -4.38 9.63 -2.35
C GLN A 1002 -2.96 9.85 -2.87
N PHE A 1003 -2.57 11.10 -3.13
CA PHE A 1003 -1.23 11.45 -3.59
C PHE A 1003 -0.15 11.17 -2.53
N LEU A 1004 -0.37 11.59 -1.28
CA LEU A 1004 0.57 11.34 -0.17
C LEU A 1004 0.73 9.83 0.11
N THR A 1005 -0.38 9.09 0.04
CA THR A 1005 -0.34 7.63 0.23
C THR A 1005 0.28 6.90 -0.95
N MET A 1006 0.12 7.41 -2.17
CA MET A 1006 0.84 6.95 -3.36
C MET A 1006 2.35 7.08 -3.17
N PHE A 1007 2.83 8.24 -2.73
CA PHE A 1007 4.25 8.46 -2.46
C PHE A 1007 4.80 7.45 -1.44
N TYR A 1008 4.10 7.30 -0.31
CA TYR A 1008 4.47 6.32 0.71
C TYR A 1008 4.50 4.89 0.16
N HIS A 1009 3.49 4.50 -0.61
CA HIS A 1009 3.41 3.16 -1.19
C HIS A 1009 4.53 2.90 -2.19
N ARG A 1010 4.83 3.87 -3.07
CA ARG A 1010 5.86 3.75 -4.11
C ARG A 1010 7.23 3.42 -3.53
N ILE A 1011 7.60 4.10 -2.44
CA ILE A 1011 8.86 3.83 -1.73
C ILE A 1011 8.87 2.39 -1.18
N TYR A 1012 7.75 1.93 -0.59
CA TYR A 1012 7.67 0.56 -0.08
C TYR A 1012 7.68 -0.50 -1.19
N THR A 1013 7.06 -0.23 -2.34
CA THR A 1013 7.12 -1.09 -3.52
C THR A 1013 8.55 -1.19 -4.05
N LEU A 1014 9.26 -0.06 -4.16
CA LEU A 1014 10.67 -0.03 -4.58
C LEU A 1014 11.53 -0.90 -3.66
N ILE A 1015 11.40 -0.73 -2.35
CA ILE A 1015 12.13 -1.55 -1.36
C ILE A 1015 11.83 -3.04 -1.53
N HIS A 1016 10.57 -3.40 -1.77
CA HIS A 1016 10.16 -4.79 -1.98
C HIS A 1016 10.73 -5.37 -3.27
N TYR A 1017 10.71 -4.59 -4.36
CA TYR A 1017 11.19 -4.97 -5.67
C TYR A 1017 12.72 -5.12 -5.72
N VAL A 1018 13.47 -4.17 -5.15
CA VAL A 1018 14.94 -4.27 -5.04
C VAL A 1018 15.33 -5.51 -4.25
N ALA A 1019 14.64 -5.78 -3.14
CA ALA A 1019 14.88 -6.99 -2.38
C ALA A 1019 14.62 -8.25 -3.23
N PHE A 1020 13.67 -8.23 -4.17
CA PHE A 1020 13.35 -9.34 -5.09
C PHE A 1020 14.43 -9.59 -6.15
N LEU A 1021 14.93 -8.54 -6.81
CA LEU A 1021 15.95 -8.68 -7.85
C LEU A 1021 17.26 -9.33 -7.37
N ASP A 1022 17.63 -9.13 -6.10
CA ASP A 1022 18.83 -9.75 -5.52
C ASP A 1022 18.72 -11.29 -5.33
N THR A 1023 17.56 -11.88 -5.62
CA THR A 1023 17.29 -13.32 -5.42
C THR A 1023 16.95 -14.10 -6.68
N GLU A 1024 16.86 -13.45 -7.84
CA GLU A 1024 16.75 -14.22 -9.08
C GLU A 1024 18.02 -15.06 -9.24
N PRO A 1025 17.89 -16.38 -9.48
CA PRO A 1025 19.04 -17.15 -9.93
C PRO A 1025 19.58 -16.41 -11.15
N LYS A 1026 20.87 -16.04 -11.13
CA LYS A 1026 21.52 -15.47 -12.30
C LYS A 1026 21.34 -16.48 -13.42
N GLU A 1027 20.42 -16.22 -14.35
CA GLU A 1027 20.30 -17.03 -15.56
C GLU A 1027 21.67 -17.05 -16.21
N GLU A 1028 22.13 -18.25 -16.57
CA GLU A 1028 23.33 -18.39 -17.39
C GLU A 1028 23.11 -17.58 -18.66
N LYS A 1029 24.04 -16.66 -18.88
CA LYS A 1029 24.02 -15.68 -19.97
C LYS A 1029 24.08 -16.41 -21.32
N ASN A 1030 22.97 -16.79 -21.92
CA ASN A 1030 22.91 -17.20 -23.33
C ASN A 1030 21.49 -16.98 -23.90
N GLU A 1031 21.10 -15.72 -24.10
CA GLU A 1031 20.13 -15.26 -25.12
C GLU A 1031 19.98 -13.70 -25.07
N PRO A 1032 19.54 -13.04 -26.16
CA PRO A 1032 19.79 -11.62 -26.39
C PRO A 1032 18.98 -10.70 -25.46
N LYS A 1033 19.71 -9.75 -24.90
CA LYS A 1033 19.37 -8.95 -23.73
C LYS A 1033 18.87 -7.54 -24.09
N GLU A 1034 17.67 -7.40 -24.65
CA GLU A 1034 17.15 -6.05 -24.93
C GLU A 1034 15.99 -5.62 -24.04
N ALA A 1035 15.10 -6.52 -23.60
CA ALA A 1035 13.99 -6.14 -22.73
C ALA A 1035 14.36 -6.05 -21.22
N TYR A 1036 15.28 -6.89 -20.74
CA TYR A 1036 15.60 -7.02 -19.31
C TYR A 1036 16.62 -5.99 -18.78
N LEU A 1037 17.37 -5.33 -19.68
CA LEU A 1037 18.40 -4.35 -19.29
C LEU A 1037 17.87 -2.94 -19.03
N SER A 1038 16.65 -2.63 -19.48
CA SER A 1038 15.98 -1.35 -19.21
C SER A 1038 15.77 -1.14 -17.71
N GLY A 1039 15.33 -2.18 -16.98
CA GLY A 1039 15.10 -2.11 -15.53
C GLY A 1039 16.35 -1.81 -14.70
N LYS A 1040 17.53 -2.34 -15.09
CA LYS A 1040 18.80 -2.06 -14.38
C LYS A 1040 19.35 -0.66 -14.66
N LYS A 1041 19.20 -0.14 -15.88
CA LYS A 1041 19.58 1.26 -16.21
C LYS A 1041 18.63 2.26 -15.57
N VAL A 1042 17.33 1.97 -15.55
CA VAL A 1042 16.29 2.77 -14.87
C VAL A 1042 16.45 2.74 -13.35
N LEU A 1043 16.89 1.63 -12.74
CA LEU A 1043 17.21 1.60 -11.31
C LEU A 1043 18.43 2.46 -10.97
N LYS A 1044 19.44 2.50 -11.84
CA LYS A 1044 20.57 3.45 -11.70
C LYS A 1044 20.09 4.90 -11.82
N LEU A 1045 19.15 5.18 -12.73
CA LEU A 1045 18.57 6.50 -12.94
C LEU A 1045 17.63 6.92 -11.80
N LEU A 1046 16.82 6.00 -11.26
CA LEU A 1046 15.93 6.20 -10.10
C LEU A 1046 16.74 6.37 -8.82
N LEU A 1047 17.79 5.57 -8.61
CA LEU A 1047 18.73 5.78 -7.51
C LEU A 1047 19.42 7.15 -7.63
N LEU A 1048 19.76 7.60 -8.84
CA LEU A 1048 20.34 8.93 -9.07
C LEU A 1048 19.32 10.05 -8.87
N LEU A 1049 18.06 9.90 -9.31
CA LEU A 1049 17.00 10.89 -9.13
C LEU A 1049 16.54 10.99 -7.67
N ASP A 1050 16.43 9.87 -6.96
CA ASP A 1050 16.13 9.83 -5.50
C ASP A 1050 17.34 10.26 -4.64
N LEU A 1051 18.55 10.35 -5.21
CA LEU A 1051 19.73 10.97 -4.57
C LEU A 1051 19.87 12.46 -4.91
N LEU A 1052 19.18 12.96 -5.95
CA LEU A 1052 19.24 14.34 -6.43
C LEU A 1052 18.02 15.18 -6.00
N LEU A 1053 16.91 14.55 -5.62
CA LEU A 1053 15.74 15.14 -4.95
C LEU A 1053 15.80 14.88 -3.44
#